data_AF-A0A534S2S4-F1
#
_entry.id   AF-A0A534S2S4-F1
#
_cell.length_a   1.000
_cell.length_b   1.000
_cell.length_c   1.000
_cell.angle_alpha   90.00
_cell.angle_beta   90.00
_cell.angle_gamma   90.00
#
_symmetry.space_group_name_H-M   'P 1'
#
loop_
_entity.id
_entity.type
_entity.pdbx_description
1 polymer ?
#
loop_
_entity_poly.entity_id
_entity_poly.type
_entity_poly.pdbx_seq_one_letter_code
_entity_poly.pdbx_strand_id
1 'polypeptide(L)'
;LPMVSGSGTMQHRLPGARRKGIAASTCPVSRRIMTTSITVDILESFLQCRYKSYLQLGGAQGSPSDYARLLHEKSARVRLTATDTLLTRHGARECLRSPTVTPAVLKRGVPLVLDATLEDEGLTIRVDALQRVPGPSTLGDFHYVPILFHEAERPSHIQRSLLALYGLLLDPLQGRAPGYGILIHGQGCAVRRIAIPRRHGQVRRVLQELRELHTGPPPQLMLNKHCPYCAFHQRCHAEAMAKDDLSLLRGLSAKDITQHHKHGIFTVTQLSCTFRPRKRRKPAPPKPPLHQAALQALAIRDQKIHVYGTPQLPVSSTRIYFDLEGDPDRRFVYLLGMVVQTGAVEERYSFWADTPAEESRLYQQFLEVVAHHPGSWLYAYGSYEAAFLRRMGQAVERLTQGDPVLSRVVNVLSIIYAHVYFPTYSNSLKDIGRYLGCSWTAAEASGLQSIVWRRQWETTGAVTLKDILTTYNMEDCLALRRVTECLYTICPSSLAADQPQTTCHAGSPVVRVEDIEPPSSRREWGRAKFVVSDFEFVNQCAYFDYQRDRILLRTHPTLKQRQARKHGRQGKKNLWANRCVALDSLVCPFCGGGVLTQRPDGRLVRLTFDLQKTRSGFRRWVTRFTTTWHRCASCGKRFLPHEYLRVDEHGHTLKSWAMYEHIVHRASFASIAERMKTYFGLPVFTPDIRTFKRRLAHDYRETSQQLLAKLVRGTVLHADETTVHLQRGVKGYVWVFTNLEEVVFMYRPSREGSFLHDLLKDFHGVLVSDFYAPYDAVACAQQKCLIHLIRDFNHDIQRNPWDEELKALAADFGRLLRTIVVTIDRYGLSQQHLGKHRQDVDAFFHAVSGRLYRSEVTEGYQQRLLTYQDKLFTFLRYDGIPWNNNNAEHAVKQFAYYREIADGYFSETGLQDYLVLLSLNVTCKYKDVSFLQFLLAREKDIDVFAAGRDWHGVRPTIELIPEGFTLARRKRARDWDQVQQQPYKQKQE
;
A
#
# COMPACT_ATOMS: atom_id res chain seq x y z
N LEU A 1 -63.94 -10.73 -8.53
CA LEU A 1 -65.30 -10.99 -8.01
C LEU A 1 -65.54 -12.50 -8.05
N PRO A 2 -66.00 -13.15 -6.97
CA PRO A 2 -65.67 -12.98 -5.55
C PRO A 2 -65.23 -14.34 -4.90
N MET A 3 -64.41 -14.33 -3.84
CA MET A 3 -64.76 -14.72 -2.43
C MET A 3 -65.05 -16.22 -2.20
N VAL A 4 -64.62 -16.94 -1.15
CA VAL A 4 -64.28 -16.53 0.23
C VAL A 4 -63.59 -17.68 1.02
N SER A 5 -62.73 -17.26 1.95
CA SER A 5 -62.23 -17.85 3.23
C SER A 5 -62.05 -19.35 3.49
N GLY A 6 -60.94 -19.68 4.17
CA GLY A 6 -61.02 -20.44 5.43
C GLY A 6 -59.93 -21.48 5.71
N SER A 7 -58.92 -21.07 6.49
CA SER A 7 -58.20 -21.85 7.53
C SER A 7 -57.52 -23.20 7.23
N GLY A 8 -56.28 -23.35 7.68
CA GLY A 8 -55.78 -24.66 8.15
C GLY A 8 -54.35 -25.01 7.77
N THR A 9 -53.42 -24.68 8.66
CA THR A 9 -52.18 -25.41 8.98
C THR A 9 -51.96 -26.76 8.27
N MET A 10 -50.89 -26.88 7.48
CA MET A 10 -50.34 -28.17 7.05
C MET A 10 -48.96 -28.45 7.66
N GLN A 11 -48.97 -29.32 8.67
CA GLN A 11 -47.97 -30.37 8.86
C GLN A 11 -48.61 -31.67 8.40
N HIS A 12 -48.03 -32.36 7.41
CA HIS A 12 -48.24 -33.79 7.20
C HIS A 12 -46.98 -34.46 6.62
N ARG A 13 -46.77 -35.68 7.12
CA ARG A 13 -45.66 -36.61 6.92
C ARG A 13 -45.88 -37.54 5.70
N LEU A 14 -44.76 -37.94 5.06
CA LEU A 14 -44.37 -39.27 4.50
C LEU A 14 -45.27 -39.90 3.40
N PRO A 15 -44.89 -40.94 2.59
CA PRO A 15 -43.76 -41.90 2.70
C PRO A 15 -42.99 -42.19 1.37
N GLY A 16 -41.97 -43.06 1.43
CA GLY A 16 -41.05 -43.33 0.32
C GLY A 16 -41.39 -44.49 -0.63
N ALA A 17 -40.54 -44.70 -1.64
CA ALA A 17 -40.26 -46.00 -2.26
C ALA A 17 -39.13 -45.92 -3.31
N ARG A 18 -38.19 -46.88 -3.19
CA ARG A 18 -37.47 -47.59 -4.28
C ARG A 18 -36.50 -46.80 -5.16
N ARG A 19 -35.22 -46.78 -4.75
CA ARG A 19 -34.09 -46.84 -5.70
C ARG A 19 -33.64 -48.30 -5.82
N LYS A 20 -33.91 -48.90 -6.98
CA LYS A 20 -33.31 -50.17 -7.42
C LYS A 20 -31.82 -49.92 -7.66
N GLY A 21 -30.98 -50.76 -7.06
CA GLY A 21 -29.57 -50.87 -7.40
C GLY A 21 -29.41 -51.40 -8.82
N ILE A 22 -28.57 -50.72 -9.60
CA ILE A 22 -27.86 -51.28 -10.74
C ILE A 22 -26.39 -50.93 -10.49
N ALA A 23 -25.57 -51.97 -10.54
CA ALA A 23 -24.20 -52.01 -10.12
C ALA A 23 -23.36 -50.86 -10.71
N ALA A 24 -22.73 -50.08 -9.84
CA ALA A 24 -21.52 -49.38 -10.20
C ALA A 24 -20.46 -50.47 -10.41
N SER A 25 -20.10 -50.71 -11.67
CA SER A 25 -18.91 -51.49 -11.98
C SER A 25 -17.72 -50.78 -11.36
N THR A 26 -17.29 -51.27 -10.20
CA THR A 26 -15.94 -51.08 -9.73
C THR A 26 -15.05 -51.79 -10.73
N CYS A 27 -14.71 -51.12 -11.84
CA CYS A 27 -13.51 -51.46 -12.57
C CYS A 27 -12.38 -51.32 -11.55
N PRO A 28 -11.69 -52.42 -11.18
CA PRO A 28 -10.42 -52.25 -10.52
C PRO A 28 -9.52 -51.65 -11.60
N VAL A 29 -9.30 -50.33 -11.55
CA VAL A 29 -8.08 -49.80 -12.14
C VAL A 29 -6.99 -50.41 -11.30
N SER A 30 -6.56 -51.60 -11.71
CA SER A 30 -5.31 -52.20 -11.34
C SER A 30 -4.29 -51.11 -11.60
N ARG A 31 -3.90 -50.39 -10.53
CA ARG A 31 -2.66 -49.64 -10.51
C ARG A 31 -1.59 -50.71 -10.67
N ARG A 32 -1.33 -51.12 -11.92
CA ARG A 32 -0.01 -51.57 -12.32
C ARG A 32 0.89 -50.45 -11.83
N ILE A 33 1.60 -50.72 -10.75
CA ILE A 33 2.80 -50.00 -10.38
C ILE A 33 3.76 -50.29 -11.54
N MET A 34 3.60 -49.55 -12.64
CA MET A 34 4.69 -49.38 -13.56
C MET A 34 5.68 -48.54 -12.79
N THR A 35 6.74 -49.17 -12.33
CA THR A 35 7.94 -48.50 -11.83
C THR A 35 8.49 -47.66 -12.99
N THR A 36 7.94 -46.46 -13.20
CA THR A 36 8.47 -45.52 -14.18
C THR A 36 9.79 -45.03 -13.64
N SER A 37 10.88 -45.53 -14.20
CA SER A 37 12.23 -45.08 -13.89
C SER A 37 12.35 -43.58 -14.14
N ILE A 38 12.89 -42.83 -13.18
CA ILE A 38 13.12 -41.39 -13.32
C ILE A 38 14.21 -41.18 -14.39
N THR A 39 13.84 -40.57 -15.51
CA THR A 39 14.73 -40.24 -16.64
C THR A 39 15.26 -38.80 -16.56
N VAL A 40 16.25 -38.47 -17.40
CA VAL A 40 16.78 -37.10 -17.53
C VAL A 40 15.70 -36.12 -17.97
N ASP A 41 14.84 -36.49 -18.91
CA ASP A 41 13.75 -35.63 -19.39
C ASP A 41 12.75 -35.26 -18.28
N ILE A 42 12.46 -36.21 -17.38
CA ILE A 42 11.60 -36.00 -16.21
C ILE A 42 12.28 -35.05 -15.23
N LEU A 43 13.59 -35.22 -15.01
CA LEU A 43 14.36 -34.35 -14.12
C LEU A 43 14.48 -32.92 -14.67
N GLU A 44 14.78 -32.75 -15.95
CA GLU A 44 14.78 -31.43 -16.59
C GLU A 44 13.41 -30.78 -16.48
N SER A 45 12.35 -31.57 -16.72
CA SER A 45 10.98 -31.12 -16.55
C SER A 45 10.69 -30.74 -15.10
N PHE A 46 11.24 -31.43 -14.09
CA PHE A 46 11.11 -31.07 -12.67
C PHE A 46 11.81 -29.74 -12.36
N LEU A 47 13.03 -29.55 -12.89
CA LEU A 47 13.80 -28.31 -12.72
C LEU A 47 13.13 -27.10 -13.40
N GLN A 48 12.37 -27.33 -14.47
CA GLN A 48 11.59 -26.30 -15.17
C GLN A 48 10.20 -26.09 -14.54
N CYS A 49 9.52 -27.17 -14.16
CA CYS A 49 8.14 -27.20 -13.67
C CYS A 49 7.80 -28.53 -12.96
N ARG A 50 7.68 -28.51 -11.63
CA ARG A 50 7.29 -29.68 -10.82
C ARG A 50 5.96 -30.32 -11.23
N TYR A 51 5.00 -29.51 -11.69
CA TYR A 51 3.71 -30.03 -12.16
C TYR A 51 3.85 -30.82 -13.47
N LYS A 52 4.73 -30.38 -14.38
CA LYS A 52 5.03 -31.11 -15.62
C LYS A 52 5.65 -32.48 -15.33
N SER A 53 6.64 -32.54 -14.44
CA SER A 53 7.27 -33.81 -14.05
C SER A 53 6.27 -34.76 -13.38
N TYR A 54 5.37 -34.24 -12.54
CA TYR A 54 4.28 -35.03 -11.95
C TYR A 54 3.36 -35.64 -13.03
N LEU A 55 2.94 -34.83 -14.01
CA LEU A 55 2.11 -35.31 -15.12
C LEU A 55 2.81 -36.39 -15.96
N GLN A 56 4.10 -36.21 -16.26
CA GLN A 56 4.90 -37.19 -17.00
C GLN A 56 5.09 -38.50 -16.22
N LEU A 57 5.39 -38.42 -14.92
CA LEU A 57 5.49 -39.59 -14.04
C LEU A 57 4.16 -40.35 -13.93
N GLY A 58 3.04 -39.63 -13.99
CA GLY A 58 1.69 -40.19 -14.05
C GLY A 58 1.27 -40.73 -15.43
N GLY A 59 2.15 -40.71 -16.43
CA GLY A 59 1.89 -41.22 -17.79
C GLY A 59 1.05 -40.31 -18.68
N ALA A 60 0.83 -39.04 -18.30
CA ALA A 60 0.10 -38.10 -19.14
C ALA A 60 0.94 -37.70 -20.36
N GLN A 61 0.29 -37.60 -21.53
CA GLN A 61 0.90 -37.07 -22.74
C GLN A 61 0.38 -35.65 -23.02
N GLY A 62 1.24 -34.81 -23.60
CA GLY A 62 0.92 -33.44 -24.01
C GLY A 62 1.35 -33.19 -25.44
N SER A 63 0.84 -32.13 -26.05
CA SER A 63 1.14 -31.77 -27.44
C SER A 63 2.30 -30.77 -27.50
N PRO A 64 3.48 -31.13 -28.04
CA PRO A 64 4.61 -30.21 -28.10
C PRO A 64 4.36 -29.08 -29.09
N SER A 65 4.70 -27.85 -28.68
CA SER A 65 4.68 -26.70 -29.58
C SER A 65 5.75 -26.83 -30.67
N ASP A 66 5.60 -26.08 -31.77
CA ASP A 66 6.60 -26.07 -32.83
C ASP A 66 7.98 -25.67 -32.30
N TYR A 67 8.04 -24.72 -31.37
CA TYR A 67 9.30 -24.31 -30.74
C TYR A 67 9.92 -25.45 -29.90
N ALA A 68 9.11 -26.24 -29.18
CA ALA A 68 9.61 -27.40 -28.45
C ALA A 68 10.16 -28.48 -29.41
N ARG A 69 9.52 -28.68 -30.58
CA ARG A 69 10.02 -29.56 -31.63
C ARG A 69 11.35 -29.06 -32.22
N LEU A 70 11.45 -27.76 -32.50
CA LEU A 70 12.69 -27.13 -32.96
C LEU A 70 13.85 -27.33 -31.95
N LEU A 71 13.59 -27.18 -30.64
CA LEU A 71 14.60 -27.45 -29.61
C LEU A 71 15.03 -28.91 -29.60
N HIS A 72 14.07 -29.84 -29.75
CA HIS A 72 14.37 -31.27 -29.83
C HIS A 72 15.25 -31.61 -31.05
N GLU A 73 14.93 -31.07 -32.23
CA GLU A 73 15.73 -31.22 -33.45
C GLU A 73 17.15 -30.65 -33.28
N LYS A 74 17.27 -29.45 -32.69
CA LYS A 74 18.56 -28.85 -32.38
C LYS A 74 19.39 -29.71 -31.42
N SER A 75 18.76 -30.28 -30.40
CA SER A 75 19.40 -31.16 -29.42
C SER A 75 19.88 -32.45 -30.08
N ALA A 76 19.06 -33.07 -30.95
CA ALA A 76 19.46 -34.23 -31.73
C ALA A 76 20.66 -33.93 -32.65
N ARG A 77 20.70 -32.77 -33.30
CA ARG A 77 21.83 -32.37 -34.14
C ARG A 77 23.11 -32.15 -33.33
N VAL A 78 23.05 -31.43 -32.22
CA VAL A 78 24.21 -31.23 -31.33
C VAL A 78 24.70 -32.58 -30.81
N ARG A 79 23.81 -33.49 -30.43
CA ARG A 79 24.17 -34.85 -30.02
C ARG A 79 24.95 -35.58 -31.11
N LEU A 80 24.45 -35.58 -32.34
CA LEU A 80 25.12 -36.25 -33.47
C LEU A 80 26.52 -35.66 -33.72
N THR A 81 26.63 -34.33 -33.87
CA THR A 81 27.90 -33.66 -34.15
C THR A 81 28.90 -33.80 -33.01
N ALA A 82 28.46 -33.67 -31.76
CA ALA A 82 29.31 -33.85 -30.58
C ALA A 82 29.82 -35.30 -30.47
N THR A 83 28.95 -36.27 -30.74
CA THR A 83 29.31 -37.70 -30.73
C THR A 83 30.36 -38.00 -31.80
N ASP A 84 30.16 -37.53 -33.03
CA ASP A 84 31.11 -37.71 -34.13
C ASP A 84 32.48 -37.06 -33.84
N THR A 85 32.46 -35.83 -33.30
CA THR A 85 33.67 -35.12 -32.88
C THR A 85 34.45 -35.90 -31.82
N LEU A 86 33.75 -36.46 -30.82
CA LEU A 86 34.38 -37.25 -29.76
C LEU A 86 34.92 -38.59 -30.28
N LEU A 87 34.18 -39.27 -31.16
CA LEU A 87 34.63 -40.52 -31.79
C LEU A 87 35.87 -40.31 -32.65
N THR A 88 35.95 -39.20 -33.38
CA THR A 88 37.12 -38.83 -34.19
C THR A 88 38.32 -38.54 -33.29
N ARG A 89 38.12 -37.84 -32.17
CA ARG A 89 39.19 -37.48 -31.22
C ARG A 89 39.76 -38.67 -30.45
N HIS A 90 38.93 -39.63 -30.07
CA HIS A 90 39.30 -40.75 -29.20
C HIS A 90 39.46 -42.09 -29.92
N GLY A 91 39.13 -42.17 -31.22
CA GLY A 91 39.16 -43.41 -32.00
C GLY A 91 37.94 -44.29 -31.74
N ALA A 92 37.13 -44.54 -32.78
CA ALA A 92 35.85 -45.24 -32.63
C ALA A 92 35.96 -46.66 -32.03
N ARG A 93 37.07 -47.36 -32.28
CA ARG A 93 37.33 -48.72 -31.75
C ARG A 93 37.71 -48.73 -30.27
N GLU A 94 38.17 -47.59 -29.75
CA GLU A 94 38.57 -47.42 -28.36
C GLU A 94 37.44 -46.83 -27.50
N CYS A 95 36.23 -46.68 -28.04
CA CYS A 95 35.08 -46.12 -27.34
C CYS A 95 34.07 -47.23 -26.99
N LEU A 96 33.52 -47.20 -25.77
CA LEU A 96 32.43 -48.08 -25.37
C LEU A 96 31.09 -47.36 -25.60
N ARG A 97 30.09 -48.02 -26.19
CA ARG A 97 28.79 -47.40 -26.52
C ARG A 97 27.64 -48.06 -25.76
N SER A 98 26.76 -47.22 -25.24
CA SER A 98 25.52 -47.58 -24.55
C SER A 98 25.64 -48.61 -23.42
N PRO A 99 26.71 -48.65 -22.60
CA PRO A 99 26.75 -49.59 -21.50
C PRO A 99 25.87 -49.13 -20.33
N THR A 100 25.34 -50.07 -19.56
CA THR A 100 24.98 -49.81 -18.17
C THR A 100 26.27 -49.71 -17.36
N VAL A 101 26.48 -48.57 -16.71
CA VAL A 101 27.74 -48.24 -16.04
C VAL A 101 27.79 -48.97 -14.70
N THR A 102 28.80 -49.83 -14.55
CA THR A 102 29.14 -50.51 -13.29
C THR A 102 30.62 -50.26 -12.97
N PRO A 103 31.06 -50.46 -11.71
CA PRO A 103 32.48 -50.35 -11.36
C PRO A 103 33.37 -51.26 -12.24
N ALA A 104 32.89 -52.46 -12.59
CA ALA A 104 33.60 -53.39 -13.48
C ALA A 104 33.77 -52.82 -14.91
N VAL A 105 32.74 -52.18 -15.45
CA VAL A 105 32.78 -51.55 -16.78
C VAL A 105 33.77 -50.38 -16.79
N LEU A 106 33.73 -49.51 -15.77
CA LEU A 106 34.64 -48.37 -15.68
C LEU A 106 36.11 -48.79 -15.45
N LYS A 107 36.34 -49.90 -14.71
CA LYS A 107 37.69 -50.43 -14.44
C LYS A 107 38.43 -50.92 -15.69
N ARG A 108 37.72 -51.21 -16.79
CA ARG A 108 38.32 -51.47 -18.11
C ARG A 108 39.14 -50.30 -18.64
N GLY A 109 38.94 -49.09 -18.09
CA GLY A 109 39.75 -47.93 -18.41
C GLY A 109 39.60 -47.46 -19.85
N VAL A 110 38.43 -47.64 -20.47
CA VAL A 110 38.18 -47.18 -21.85
C VAL A 110 38.25 -45.63 -21.91
N PRO A 111 38.99 -45.02 -22.85
CA PRO A 111 39.15 -43.56 -22.91
C PRO A 111 37.84 -42.75 -22.91
N LEU A 112 36.80 -43.26 -23.58
CA LEU A 112 35.51 -42.61 -23.73
C LEU A 112 34.37 -43.66 -23.66
N VAL A 113 33.32 -43.33 -22.92
CA VAL A 113 32.07 -44.10 -22.88
C VAL A 113 30.94 -43.20 -23.38
N LEU A 114 30.25 -43.59 -24.44
CA LEU A 114 29.13 -42.84 -25.04
C LEU A 114 27.80 -43.46 -24.63
N ASP A 115 26.76 -42.62 -24.52
CA ASP A 115 25.37 -43.02 -24.23
C ASP A 115 25.22 -43.90 -22.97
N ALA A 116 26.03 -43.62 -21.95
CA ALA A 116 26.15 -44.47 -20.76
C ALA A 116 24.90 -44.36 -19.87
N THR A 117 24.42 -45.49 -19.34
CA THR A 117 23.29 -45.52 -18.41
C THR A 117 23.77 -45.66 -16.98
N LEU A 118 23.47 -44.69 -16.13
CA LEU A 118 23.69 -44.74 -14.67
C LEU A 118 22.38 -45.15 -13.98
N GLU A 119 22.47 -46.14 -13.10
CA GLU A 119 21.34 -46.65 -12.32
C GLU A 119 21.61 -46.44 -10.82
N ASP A 120 20.63 -45.91 -10.10
CA ASP A 120 20.66 -45.70 -8.64
C ASP A 120 19.23 -45.72 -8.09
N GLU A 121 18.86 -46.73 -7.28
CA GLU A 121 17.57 -46.86 -6.58
C GLU A 121 16.37 -46.15 -7.25
N GLY A 122 15.83 -46.74 -8.32
CA GLY A 122 14.66 -46.22 -9.06
C GLY A 122 14.94 -45.07 -10.05
N LEU A 123 16.20 -44.63 -10.16
CA LEU A 123 16.67 -43.70 -11.21
C LEU A 123 17.34 -44.49 -12.33
N THR A 124 17.01 -44.12 -13.57
CA THR A 124 17.70 -44.60 -14.77
C THR A 124 18.05 -43.39 -15.62
N ILE A 125 19.30 -42.95 -15.52
CA ILE A 125 19.78 -41.71 -16.12
C ILE A 125 20.78 -42.01 -17.23
N ARG A 126 20.41 -41.64 -18.45
CA ARG A 126 21.33 -41.67 -19.59
C ARG A 126 22.22 -40.44 -19.57
N VAL A 127 23.53 -40.65 -19.51
CA VAL A 127 24.56 -39.63 -19.65
C VAL A 127 25.09 -39.67 -21.08
N ASP A 128 25.32 -38.49 -21.68
CA ASP A 128 25.74 -38.41 -23.07
C ASP A 128 27.13 -39.02 -23.30
N ALA A 129 28.09 -38.69 -22.45
CA ALA A 129 29.36 -39.40 -22.42
C ALA A 129 30.08 -39.32 -21.06
N LEU A 130 31.02 -40.23 -20.83
CA LEU A 130 31.99 -40.21 -19.74
C LEU A 130 33.40 -40.23 -20.32
N GLN A 131 34.26 -39.31 -19.88
CA GLN A 131 35.64 -39.22 -20.34
C GLN A 131 36.62 -39.63 -19.24
N ARG A 132 37.55 -40.53 -19.57
CA ARG A 132 38.64 -40.93 -18.68
C ARG A 132 39.64 -39.79 -18.51
N VAL A 133 40.00 -39.47 -17.28
CA VAL A 133 41.00 -38.46 -16.92
C VAL A 133 41.97 -39.00 -15.86
N PRO A 134 43.23 -38.53 -15.84
CA PRO A 134 44.20 -38.95 -14.82
C PRO A 134 43.78 -38.50 -13.42
N GLY A 135 44.08 -39.33 -12.42
CA GLY A 135 43.92 -39.02 -10.99
C GLY A 135 43.43 -40.21 -10.18
N PRO A 136 43.87 -40.35 -8.91
CA PRO A 136 43.62 -41.54 -8.11
C PRO A 136 42.14 -41.74 -7.79
N SER A 137 41.67 -42.99 -7.92
CA SER A 137 40.31 -43.44 -7.62
C SER A 137 40.28 -44.94 -7.28
N THR A 138 39.11 -45.51 -6.98
CA THR A 138 38.98 -46.97 -6.79
C THR A 138 39.14 -47.77 -8.08
N LEU A 139 39.19 -47.10 -9.23
CA LEU A 139 39.45 -47.70 -10.55
C LEU A 139 40.95 -47.81 -10.88
N GLY A 140 41.82 -47.13 -10.12
CA GLY A 140 43.26 -47.04 -10.35
C GLY A 140 43.75 -45.58 -10.43
N ASP A 141 44.74 -45.31 -11.30
CA ASP A 141 45.34 -43.97 -11.49
C ASP A 141 44.50 -43.02 -12.37
N PHE A 142 43.23 -43.35 -12.61
CA PHE A 142 42.29 -42.58 -13.42
C PHE A 142 40.89 -42.55 -12.80
N HIS A 143 40.07 -41.61 -13.25
CA HIS A 143 38.63 -41.55 -12.96
C HIS A 143 37.89 -40.98 -14.18
N TYR A 144 36.55 -41.00 -14.15
CA TYR A 144 35.71 -40.46 -15.21
C TYR A 144 35.07 -39.13 -14.81
N VAL A 145 35.01 -38.21 -15.77
CA VAL A 145 34.24 -36.97 -15.69
C VAL A 145 33.06 -37.03 -16.67
N PRO A 146 31.88 -36.53 -16.29
CA PRO A 146 30.72 -36.56 -17.16
C PRO A 146 30.77 -35.49 -18.24
N ILE A 147 30.27 -35.82 -19.43
CA ILE A 147 30.03 -34.92 -20.54
C ILE A 147 28.52 -34.81 -20.76
N LEU A 148 28.02 -33.59 -20.86
CA LEU A 148 26.63 -33.27 -21.20
C LEU A 148 26.59 -32.55 -22.56
N PHE A 149 25.68 -32.97 -23.44
CA PHE A 149 25.39 -32.29 -24.70
C PHE A 149 24.13 -31.44 -24.52
N HIS A 150 24.14 -30.20 -25.02
CA HIS A 150 22.98 -29.32 -24.87
C HIS A 150 22.85 -28.31 -26.01
N GLU A 151 21.64 -28.08 -26.52
CA GLU A 151 21.42 -27.23 -27.70
C GLU A 151 21.59 -25.73 -27.46
N ALA A 152 21.36 -25.27 -26.24
CA ALA A 152 21.49 -23.86 -25.88
C ALA A 152 22.91 -23.30 -26.11
N GLU A 153 23.01 -22.11 -26.69
CA GLU A 153 24.30 -21.43 -26.95
C GLU A 153 25.01 -20.98 -25.67
N ARG A 154 24.33 -20.98 -24.52
CA ARG A 154 24.92 -20.62 -23.21
C ARG A 154 24.48 -21.59 -22.10
N PRO A 155 25.40 -21.92 -21.17
CA PRO A 155 25.06 -22.73 -19.99
C PRO A 155 24.13 -22.00 -19.03
N SER A 156 23.04 -22.66 -18.64
CA SER A 156 22.11 -22.23 -17.58
C SER A 156 22.35 -22.99 -16.27
N HIS A 157 21.58 -22.66 -15.23
CA HIS A 157 21.58 -23.40 -13.96
C HIS A 157 21.14 -24.87 -14.11
N ILE A 158 20.30 -25.18 -15.12
CA ILE A 158 19.81 -26.54 -15.37
C ILE A 158 20.99 -27.46 -15.72
N GLN A 159 21.83 -27.08 -16.69
CA GLN A 159 22.99 -27.90 -17.09
C GLN A 159 23.99 -28.09 -15.94
N ARG A 160 24.17 -27.06 -15.09
CA ARG A 160 25.01 -27.18 -13.87
C ARG A 160 24.43 -28.20 -12.89
N SER A 161 23.11 -28.21 -12.72
CA SER A 161 22.42 -29.15 -11.83
C SER A 161 22.50 -30.59 -12.35
N LEU A 162 22.35 -30.79 -13.67
CA LEU A 162 22.50 -32.09 -14.33
C LEU A 162 23.93 -32.63 -14.19
N LEU A 163 24.95 -31.82 -14.47
CA LEU A 163 26.36 -32.23 -14.31
C LEU A 163 26.68 -32.56 -12.84
N ALA A 164 26.14 -31.80 -11.88
CA ALA A 164 26.31 -32.09 -10.46
C ALA A 164 25.61 -33.40 -10.03
N LEU A 165 24.51 -33.77 -10.68
CA LEU A 165 23.87 -35.06 -10.52
C LEU A 165 24.69 -36.19 -11.11
N TYR A 166 25.22 -36.03 -12.32
CA TYR A 166 26.10 -37.05 -12.90
C TYR A 166 27.33 -37.27 -12.02
N GLY A 167 27.90 -36.20 -11.46
CA GLY A 167 28.99 -36.30 -10.49
C GLY A 167 28.61 -37.04 -9.21
N LEU A 168 27.40 -36.82 -8.68
CA LEU A 168 26.88 -37.52 -7.51
C LEU A 168 26.73 -39.03 -7.76
N LEU A 169 26.23 -39.42 -8.94
CA LEU A 169 26.01 -40.82 -9.31
C LEU A 169 27.33 -41.55 -9.63
N LEU A 170 28.35 -40.84 -10.11
CA LEU A 170 29.67 -41.41 -10.37
C LEU A 170 30.50 -41.62 -9.10
N ASP A 171 30.29 -40.80 -8.05
CA ASP A 171 31.03 -40.86 -6.79
C ASP A 171 31.10 -42.29 -6.18
N PRO A 172 29.98 -43.01 -5.96
CA PRO A 172 30.03 -44.38 -5.43
C PRO A 172 30.67 -45.39 -6.39
N LEU A 173 30.66 -45.14 -7.71
CA LEU A 173 31.16 -46.07 -8.72
C LEU A 173 32.69 -46.08 -8.87
N GLN A 174 33.33 -44.94 -8.56
CA GLN A 174 34.79 -44.77 -8.65
C GLN A 174 35.44 -44.30 -7.34
N GLY A 175 34.67 -44.25 -6.25
CA GLY A 175 35.10 -43.84 -4.91
C GLY A 175 35.57 -42.39 -4.81
N ARG A 176 35.20 -41.55 -5.77
CA ARG A 176 35.54 -40.12 -5.83
C ARG A 176 34.59 -39.33 -6.71
N ALA A 177 34.06 -38.25 -6.17
CA ALA A 177 33.27 -37.27 -6.91
C ALA A 177 34.13 -36.49 -7.93
N PRO A 178 33.68 -36.35 -9.19
CA PRO A 178 34.31 -35.47 -10.18
C PRO A 178 34.34 -34.01 -9.71
N GLY A 179 35.49 -33.33 -9.85
CA GLY A 179 35.60 -31.89 -9.50
C GLY A 179 34.99 -30.94 -10.54
N TYR A 180 34.73 -31.43 -11.75
CA TYR A 180 34.12 -30.71 -12.85
C TYR A 180 33.44 -31.68 -13.82
N GLY A 181 32.51 -31.16 -14.62
CA GLY A 181 31.94 -31.81 -15.78
C GLY A 181 32.28 -31.02 -17.06
N ILE A 182 32.08 -31.65 -18.21
CA ILE A 182 32.28 -31.03 -19.52
C ILE A 182 30.91 -30.80 -20.14
N LEU A 183 30.66 -29.59 -20.63
CA LEU A 183 29.48 -29.24 -21.39
C LEU A 183 29.90 -29.01 -22.84
N ILE A 184 29.33 -29.77 -23.77
CA ILE A 184 29.39 -29.50 -25.20
C ILE A 184 28.06 -28.85 -25.58
N HIS A 185 28.10 -27.59 -26.03
CA HIS A 185 26.88 -26.82 -26.22
C HIS A 185 26.86 -25.98 -27.49
N GLY A 186 25.65 -25.60 -27.89
CA GLY A 186 25.42 -24.79 -29.09
C GLY A 186 25.67 -25.56 -30.38
N GLN A 187 25.28 -24.98 -31.51
CA GLN A 187 25.39 -25.65 -32.80
C GLN A 187 26.84 -25.87 -33.25
N GLY A 188 27.76 -25.03 -32.79
CA GLY A 188 29.19 -25.19 -33.01
C GLY A 188 29.86 -26.22 -32.09
N CYS A 189 29.12 -26.91 -31.21
CA CYS A 189 29.65 -27.87 -30.23
C CYS A 189 30.79 -27.28 -29.38
N ALA A 190 30.61 -26.06 -28.88
CA ALA A 190 31.59 -25.40 -28.02
C ALA A 190 31.79 -26.19 -26.72
N VAL A 191 33.05 -26.41 -26.33
CA VAL A 191 33.41 -27.20 -25.16
C VAL A 191 33.70 -26.30 -23.97
N ARG A 192 33.04 -26.52 -22.83
CA ARG A 192 33.26 -25.76 -21.60
C ARG A 192 33.36 -26.66 -20.37
N ARG A 193 34.34 -26.41 -19.50
CA ARG A 193 34.44 -27.08 -18.19
C ARG A 193 33.59 -26.34 -17.15
N ILE A 194 32.74 -27.07 -16.46
CA ILE A 194 31.83 -26.56 -15.42
C ILE A 194 32.23 -27.18 -14.10
N ALA A 195 32.58 -26.37 -13.11
CA ALA A 195 32.92 -26.84 -11.78
C ALA A 195 31.73 -27.56 -11.12
N ILE A 196 31.97 -28.72 -10.51
CA ILE A 196 30.99 -29.47 -9.74
C ILE A 196 31.30 -29.27 -8.25
N PRO A 197 30.40 -28.66 -7.46
CA PRO A 197 30.62 -28.48 -6.03
C PRO A 197 30.75 -29.82 -5.30
N ARG A 198 31.71 -29.93 -4.36
CA ARG A 198 31.94 -31.15 -3.56
C ARG A 198 30.78 -31.53 -2.63
N ARG A 199 29.86 -30.61 -2.32
CA ARG A 199 28.73 -30.84 -1.42
C ARG A 199 27.44 -31.02 -2.24
N HIS A 200 27.02 -32.27 -2.44
CA HIS A 200 25.85 -32.64 -3.24
C HIS A 200 24.49 -32.45 -2.54
N GLY A 201 24.42 -31.73 -1.41
CA GLY A 201 23.21 -31.65 -0.57
C GLY A 201 21.97 -31.13 -1.32
N GLN A 202 22.15 -30.17 -2.23
CA GLN A 202 21.06 -29.64 -3.06
C GLN A 202 20.54 -30.67 -4.08
N VAL A 203 21.44 -31.41 -4.73
CA VAL A 203 21.08 -32.43 -5.73
C VAL A 203 20.41 -33.63 -5.06
N ARG A 204 20.92 -34.07 -3.90
CA ARG A 204 20.30 -35.14 -3.10
C ARG A 204 18.87 -34.76 -2.67
N ARG A 205 18.65 -33.51 -2.27
CA ARG A 205 17.31 -33.00 -1.97
C ARG A 205 16.40 -33.02 -3.20
N VAL A 206 16.88 -32.59 -4.37
CA VAL A 206 16.10 -32.64 -5.62
C VAL A 206 15.68 -34.07 -5.96
N LEU A 207 16.59 -35.03 -5.84
CA LEU A 207 16.27 -36.45 -6.07
C LEU A 207 15.24 -36.98 -5.08
N GLN A 208 15.40 -36.64 -3.80
CA GLN A 208 14.44 -37.02 -2.76
C GLN A 208 13.05 -36.45 -3.04
N GLU A 209 12.95 -35.15 -3.33
CA GLU A 209 11.68 -34.48 -3.66
C GLU A 209 11.03 -35.08 -4.91
N LEU A 210 11.83 -35.49 -5.90
CA LEU A 210 11.31 -36.09 -7.13
C LEU A 210 10.82 -37.53 -6.89
N ARG A 211 11.51 -38.33 -6.07
CA ARG A 211 11.04 -39.64 -5.60
C ARG A 211 9.72 -39.50 -4.82
N GLU A 212 9.64 -38.52 -3.92
CA GLU A 212 8.43 -38.21 -3.16
C GLU A 212 7.27 -37.73 -4.05
N LEU A 213 7.56 -37.02 -5.15
CA LEU A 213 6.56 -36.53 -6.10
C LEU A 213 5.76 -37.67 -6.77
N HIS A 214 6.37 -38.85 -6.93
CA HIS A 214 5.74 -40.01 -7.53
C HIS A 214 4.75 -40.70 -6.57
N THR A 215 5.07 -40.72 -5.27
CA THR A 215 4.29 -41.42 -4.24
C THR A 215 3.37 -40.50 -3.43
N GLY A 216 3.64 -39.20 -3.44
CA GLY A 216 2.96 -38.19 -2.64
C GLY A 216 1.74 -37.54 -3.33
N PRO A 217 1.10 -36.56 -2.65
CA PRO A 217 0.00 -35.80 -3.24
C PRO A 217 0.48 -34.96 -4.44
N PRO A 218 -0.41 -34.64 -5.40
CA PRO A 218 -0.06 -33.82 -6.56
C PRO A 218 0.52 -32.47 -6.11
N PRO A 219 1.63 -32.00 -6.72
CA PRO A 219 2.12 -30.66 -6.47
C PRO A 219 1.07 -29.63 -6.90
N GLN A 220 1.08 -28.45 -6.27
CA GLN A 220 0.21 -27.36 -6.67
C GLN A 220 0.52 -26.92 -8.11
N LEU A 221 -0.53 -26.80 -8.92
CA LEU A 221 -0.45 -26.22 -10.25
C LEU A 221 0.01 -24.75 -10.13
N MET A 222 1.08 -24.39 -10.83
CA MET A 222 1.54 -23.01 -10.96
C MET A 222 1.99 -22.76 -12.40
N LEU A 223 1.36 -21.79 -13.06
CA LEU A 223 1.85 -21.31 -14.35
C LEU A 223 3.19 -20.58 -14.18
N ASN A 224 4.15 -20.81 -15.08
CA ASN A 224 5.50 -20.28 -14.97
C ASN A 224 6.12 -19.98 -16.35
N LYS A 225 7.40 -19.57 -16.36
CA LYS A 225 8.13 -19.19 -17.59
C LYS A 225 8.33 -20.32 -18.60
N HIS A 226 8.19 -21.59 -18.19
CA HIS A 226 8.27 -22.74 -19.09
C HIS A 226 6.95 -22.98 -19.85
N CYS A 227 5.82 -22.46 -19.35
CA CYS A 227 4.51 -22.69 -19.94
C CYS A 227 4.39 -22.37 -21.44
N PRO A 228 4.95 -21.28 -22.00
CA PRO A 228 4.72 -20.93 -23.41
C PRO A 228 5.14 -21.98 -24.45
N TYR A 229 6.03 -22.91 -24.09
CA TYR A 229 6.47 -24.02 -24.96
C TYR A 229 6.34 -25.38 -24.26
N CYS A 230 5.58 -25.43 -23.16
CA CYS A 230 5.30 -26.66 -22.45
C CYS A 230 4.17 -27.42 -23.15
N ALA A 231 4.37 -28.73 -23.35
CA ALA A 231 3.37 -29.61 -23.98
C ALA A 231 2.03 -29.70 -23.22
N PHE A 232 2.00 -29.31 -21.95
CA PHE A 232 0.80 -29.32 -21.10
C PHE A 232 0.17 -27.93 -20.93
N HIS A 233 0.66 -26.89 -21.64
CA HIS A 233 0.25 -25.50 -21.41
C HIS A 233 -1.26 -25.30 -21.46
N GLN A 234 -1.93 -25.78 -22.52
CA GLN A 234 -3.38 -25.58 -22.70
C GLN A 234 -4.17 -26.19 -21.55
N ARG A 235 -3.85 -27.43 -21.15
CA ARG A 235 -4.47 -28.11 -20.01
C ARG A 235 -4.25 -27.35 -18.71
N CYS A 236 -3.01 -26.99 -18.41
CA CYS A 236 -2.65 -26.28 -17.19
C CYS A 236 -3.31 -24.89 -17.13
N HIS A 237 -3.39 -24.19 -18.26
CA HIS A 237 -4.03 -22.88 -18.32
C HIS A 237 -5.54 -22.99 -18.11
N ALA A 238 -6.20 -23.98 -18.74
CA ALA A 238 -7.63 -24.23 -18.52
C ALA A 238 -7.93 -24.58 -17.06
N GLU A 239 -7.09 -25.42 -16.43
CA GLU A 239 -7.22 -25.76 -15.02
C GLU A 239 -7.02 -24.54 -14.10
N ALA A 240 -6.02 -23.70 -14.37
CA ALA A 240 -5.77 -22.46 -13.64
C ALA A 240 -6.94 -21.47 -13.77
N MET A 241 -7.51 -21.33 -14.98
CA MET A 241 -8.71 -20.51 -15.21
C MET A 241 -9.93 -21.04 -14.45
N ALA A 242 -10.17 -22.34 -14.48
CA ALA A 242 -11.31 -22.94 -13.78
C ALA A 242 -11.23 -22.76 -12.25
N LYS A 243 -10.00 -22.72 -11.70
CA LYS A 243 -9.73 -22.50 -10.28
C LYS A 243 -9.61 -21.03 -9.88
N ASP A 244 -9.66 -20.10 -10.84
CA ASP A 244 -9.36 -18.68 -10.63
C ASP A 244 -7.98 -18.48 -9.96
N ASP A 245 -6.99 -19.29 -10.35
CA ASP A 245 -5.71 -19.43 -9.65
C ASP A 245 -4.82 -18.18 -9.78
N LEU A 246 -4.13 -17.79 -8.69
CA LEU A 246 -3.27 -16.61 -8.67
C LEU A 246 -2.13 -16.65 -9.70
N SER A 247 -1.68 -17.84 -10.12
CA SER A 247 -0.61 -17.99 -11.12
C SER A 247 -1.01 -17.53 -12.53
N LEU A 248 -2.30 -17.27 -12.78
CA LEU A 248 -2.74 -16.58 -14.00
C LEU A 248 -2.09 -15.21 -14.13
N LEU A 249 -1.91 -14.48 -13.02
CA LEU A 249 -1.25 -13.18 -13.00
C LEU A 249 0.26 -13.32 -13.22
N ARG A 250 0.74 -13.10 -14.45
CA ARG A 250 2.17 -13.27 -14.81
C ARG A 250 3.15 -12.39 -14.01
N GLY A 251 2.64 -11.37 -13.30
CA GLY A 251 3.43 -10.51 -12.42
C GLY A 251 3.68 -11.06 -11.01
N LEU A 252 3.00 -12.14 -10.60
CA LEU A 252 3.19 -12.76 -9.28
C LEU A 252 4.23 -13.88 -9.33
N SER A 253 5.21 -13.84 -8.43
CA SER A 253 6.15 -14.94 -8.25
C SER A 253 5.53 -16.07 -7.41
N ALA A 254 6.10 -17.27 -7.47
CA ALA A 254 5.69 -18.38 -6.61
C ALA A 254 5.77 -18.03 -5.11
N LYS A 255 6.71 -17.16 -4.72
CA LYS A 255 6.82 -16.64 -3.36
C LYS A 255 5.63 -15.74 -3.00
N ASP A 256 5.24 -14.82 -3.89
CA ASP A 256 4.09 -13.92 -3.69
C ASP A 256 2.78 -14.70 -3.56
N ILE A 257 2.59 -15.70 -4.42
CA ILE A 257 1.43 -16.59 -4.39
C ILE A 257 1.36 -17.34 -3.06
N THR A 258 2.48 -17.94 -2.63
CA THR A 258 2.55 -18.63 -1.33
C THR A 258 2.24 -17.67 -0.16
N GLN A 259 2.71 -16.42 -0.25
CA GLN A 259 2.42 -15.39 0.74
C GLN A 259 0.93 -15.03 0.79
N HIS A 260 0.26 -14.94 -0.36
CA HIS A 260 -1.18 -14.72 -0.43
C HIS A 260 -1.96 -15.92 0.14
N HIS A 261 -1.56 -17.16 -0.17
CA HIS A 261 -2.18 -18.37 0.39
C HIS A 261 -2.13 -18.39 1.93
N LYS A 262 -1.00 -17.98 2.53
CA LYS A 262 -0.88 -17.85 4.00
C LYS A 262 -1.88 -16.86 4.61
N HIS A 263 -2.35 -15.88 3.84
CA HIS A 263 -3.37 -14.91 4.26
C HIS A 263 -4.79 -15.32 3.87
N GLY A 264 -5.00 -16.57 3.43
CA GLY A 264 -6.30 -17.09 3.01
C GLY A 264 -6.79 -16.58 1.65
N ILE A 265 -5.88 -16.01 0.82
CA ILE A 265 -6.19 -15.51 -0.52
C ILE A 265 -5.66 -16.53 -1.53
N PHE A 266 -6.56 -17.26 -2.17
CA PHE A 266 -6.25 -18.35 -3.10
C PHE A 266 -6.63 -18.04 -4.54
N THR A 267 -7.49 -17.04 -4.77
CA THR A 267 -8.01 -16.74 -6.11
C THR A 267 -7.77 -15.29 -6.54
N VAL A 268 -7.74 -15.03 -7.85
CA VAL A 268 -7.63 -13.67 -8.41
C VAL A 268 -8.81 -12.81 -7.94
N THR A 269 -10.02 -13.37 -7.89
CA THR A 269 -11.20 -12.69 -7.33
C THR A 269 -10.98 -12.29 -5.87
N GLN A 270 -10.46 -13.17 -5.02
CA GLN A 270 -10.16 -12.83 -3.63
C GLN A 270 -9.08 -11.74 -3.52
N LEU A 271 -8.04 -11.82 -4.34
CA LEU A 271 -6.98 -10.81 -4.40
C LEU A 271 -7.52 -9.44 -4.81
N SER A 272 -8.48 -9.38 -5.73
CA SER A 272 -9.14 -8.12 -6.13
C SER A 272 -9.78 -7.37 -4.95
N CYS A 273 -10.35 -8.12 -4.00
CA CYS A 273 -11.01 -7.59 -2.82
C CYS A 273 -10.03 -7.03 -1.79
N THR A 274 -8.73 -7.27 -1.94
CA THR A 274 -7.68 -6.72 -1.07
C THR A 274 -7.24 -5.33 -1.49
N PHE A 275 -7.52 -4.93 -2.73
CA PHE A 275 -7.13 -3.60 -3.20
C PHE A 275 -7.84 -2.52 -2.37
N ARG A 276 -7.06 -1.55 -1.89
CA ARG A 276 -7.56 -0.40 -1.14
C ARG A 276 -6.99 0.86 -1.80
N PRO A 277 -7.83 1.70 -2.44
CA PRO A 277 -7.36 2.91 -3.08
C PRO A 277 -6.75 3.83 -2.02
N ARG A 278 -5.42 3.93 -2.01
CA ARG A 278 -4.71 4.90 -1.19
C ARG A 278 -4.76 6.24 -1.91
N LYS A 279 -5.43 7.25 -1.34
CA LYS A 279 -5.34 8.63 -1.84
C LYS A 279 -3.88 9.08 -1.77
N ARG A 280 -3.27 9.36 -2.93
CA ARG A 280 -1.91 9.90 -3.01
C ARG A 280 -1.85 11.21 -2.22
N ARG A 281 -0.82 11.31 -1.38
CA ARG A 281 -0.32 12.58 -0.85
C ARG A 281 0.60 13.19 -1.90
N LYS A 282 0.61 14.51 -2.04
CA LYS A 282 1.50 15.24 -2.98
C LYS A 282 3.00 15.04 -2.65
N PRO A 283 3.92 15.34 -3.60
CA PRO A 283 4.75 14.32 -4.23
C PRO A 283 6.16 14.21 -3.60
N ALA A 284 6.57 12.98 -3.29
CA ALA A 284 7.98 12.61 -3.26
C ALA A 284 8.50 12.42 -4.70
N PRO A 285 9.82 12.55 -4.97
CA PRO A 285 10.38 12.33 -6.30
C PRO A 285 9.97 10.97 -6.87
N PRO A 286 9.82 10.85 -8.21
CA PRO A 286 9.07 9.78 -8.83
C PRO A 286 9.88 8.49 -8.79
N LYS A 287 9.79 7.73 -7.69
CA LYS A 287 9.98 6.28 -7.84
C LYS A 287 8.78 5.79 -8.67
N PRO A 288 9.01 5.12 -9.82
CA PRO A 288 7.93 4.55 -10.59
C PRO A 288 7.10 3.67 -9.65
N PRO A 289 5.77 3.84 -9.62
CA PRO A 289 4.95 3.08 -8.70
C PRO A 289 5.12 1.59 -8.96
N LEU A 290 5.39 0.84 -7.88
CA LEU A 290 5.44 -0.63 -7.95
C LEU A 290 4.09 -1.13 -8.48
N HIS A 291 4.11 -2.01 -9.48
CA HIS A 291 2.91 -2.61 -10.05
C HIS A 291 2.14 -3.37 -8.98
N GLN A 292 0.83 -3.12 -8.88
CA GLN A 292 -0.02 -3.67 -7.82
C GLN A 292 -0.88 -4.82 -8.35
N ALA A 293 -0.51 -6.06 -8.02
CA ALA A 293 -1.25 -7.25 -8.45
C ALA A 293 -2.73 -7.24 -8.01
N ALA A 294 -3.04 -6.66 -6.85
CA ALA A 294 -4.43 -6.51 -6.39
C ALA A 294 -5.27 -5.55 -7.26
N LEU A 295 -4.64 -4.52 -7.84
CA LEU A 295 -5.31 -3.62 -8.78
C LEU A 295 -5.50 -4.28 -10.15
N GLN A 296 -4.52 -5.09 -10.59
CA GLN A 296 -4.65 -5.92 -11.79
C GLN A 296 -5.81 -6.90 -11.65
N ALA A 297 -5.91 -7.58 -10.49
CA ALA A 297 -7.01 -8.46 -10.16
C ALA A 297 -8.37 -7.72 -10.13
N LEU A 298 -8.39 -6.48 -9.63
CA LEU A 298 -9.58 -5.62 -9.66
C LEU A 298 -10.00 -5.26 -11.09
N ALA A 299 -9.04 -4.94 -11.97
CA ALA A 299 -9.31 -4.69 -13.38
C ALA A 299 -9.97 -5.89 -14.05
N ILE A 300 -9.41 -7.09 -13.86
CA ILE A 300 -9.95 -8.34 -14.39
C ILE A 300 -11.37 -8.60 -13.85
N ARG A 301 -11.61 -8.43 -12.55
CA ARG A 301 -12.94 -8.67 -11.97
C ARG A 301 -13.98 -7.69 -12.51
N ASP A 302 -13.66 -6.40 -12.54
CA ASP A 302 -14.62 -5.36 -12.91
C ASP A 302 -14.75 -5.19 -14.44
N GLN A 303 -13.86 -5.82 -15.22
CA GLN A 303 -13.71 -5.67 -16.68
C GLN A 303 -13.52 -4.19 -17.09
N LYS A 304 -12.65 -3.48 -16.36
CA LYS A 304 -12.38 -2.04 -16.55
C LYS A 304 -10.89 -1.76 -16.64
N ILE A 305 -10.53 -0.71 -17.36
CA ILE A 305 -9.16 -0.19 -17.36
C ILE A 305 -9.01 0.72 -16.14
N HIS A 306 -8.09 0.38 -15.23
CA HIS A 306 -7.79 1.23 -14.08
C HIS A 306 -6.52 2.03 -14.30
N VAL A 307 -6.57 3.32 -13.93
CA VAL A 307 -5.47 4.27 -14.13
C VAL A 307 -4.95 4.75 -12.79
N TYR A 308 -3.69 4.43 -12.50
CA TYR A 308 -2.99 4.82 -11.28
C TYR A 308 -2.05 6.00 -11.53
N GLY A 309 -2.33 7.15 -10.90
CA GLY A 309 -1.56 8.38 -11.07
C GLY A 309 -1.85 9.09 -12.39
N THR A 310 -0.81 9.74 -12.93
CA THR A 310 -0.88 10.59 -14.13
C THR A 310 0.17 10.13 -15.15
N PRO A 311 -0.14 9.12 -15.99
CA PRO A 311 0.77 8.74 -17.07
C PRO A 311 1.00 9.93 -18.01
N GLN A 312 2.22 10.06 -18.51
CA GLN A 312 2.61 11.07 -19.50
C GLN A 312 3.14 10.35 -20.75
N LEU A 313 2.65 10.75 -21.91
CA LEU A 313 3.20 10.35 -23.20
C LEU A 313 3.60 11.63 -23.97
N PRO A 314 4.74 11.63 -24.68
CA PRO A 314 5.09 12.75 -25.53
C PRO A 314 4.09 12.89 -26.67
N VAL A 315 3.85 14.13 -27.12
CA VAL A 315 2.91 14.44 -28.21
C VAL A 315 3.69 14.97 -29.39
N SER A 316 3.44 14.43 -30.59
CA SER A 316 3.99 14.92 -31.85
C SER A 316 3.03 14.70 -33.01
N SER A 317 3.16 15.54 -34.04
CA SER A 317 2.43 15.41 -35.32
C SER A 317 2.77 14.12 -36.05
N THR A 318 4.06 13.73 -36.01
CA THR A 318 4.58 12.47 -36.55
C THR A 318 4.98 11.52 -35.43
N ARG A 319 4.44 10.30 -35.46
CA ARG A 319 4.69 9.24 -34.48
C ARG A 319 5.14 7.99 -35.22
N ILE A 320 6.24 7.39 -34.77
CA ILE A 320 6.83 6.21 -35.42
C ILE A 320 6.69 5.04 -34.45
N TYR A 321 6.04 3.96 -34.86
CA TYR A 321 5.90 2.73 -34.09
C TYR A 321 6.76 1.67 -34.73
N PHE A 322 7.60 0.98 -33.96
CA PHE A 322 8.48 -0.03 -34.53
C PHE A 322 8.64 -1.23 -33.60
N ASP A 323 8.88 -2.37 -34.20
CA ASP A 323 9.01 -3.66 -33.53
C ASP A 323 10.13 -4.48 -34.19
N LEU A 324 10.84 -5.27 -33.38
CA LEU A 324 12.00 -6.05 -33.81
C LEU A 324 11.75 -7.54 -33.60
N GLU A 325 12.03 -8.31 -34.64
CA GLU A 325 12.09 -9.76 -34.56
C GLU A 325 13.55 -10.24 -34.60
N GLY A 326 13.90 -11.10 -33.65
CA GLY A 326 15.27 -11.57 -33.50
C GLY A 326 15.39 -12.89 -32.77
N ASP A 327 16.58 -13.47 -32.86
CA ASP A 327 17.00 -14.67 -32.12
C ASP A 327 17.92 -14.24 -30.95
N PRO A 328 17.41 -14.22 -29.71
CA PRO A 328 18.18 -13.77 -28.54
C PRO A 328 19.42 -14.64 -28.26
N ASP A 329 19.39 -15.93 -28.61
CA ASP A 329 20.51 -16.85 -28.39
C ASP A 329 21.67 -16.48 -29.30
N ARG A 330 21.38 -16.12 -30.55
CA ARG A 330 22.35 -15.62 -31.52
C ARG A 330 22.68 -14.14 -31.38
N ARG A 331 21.88 -13.38 -30.61
CA ARG A 331 21.91 -11.91 -30.59
C ARG A 331 21.79 -11.32 -32.00
N PHE A 332 20.84 -11.79 -32.78
CA PHE A 332 20.66 -11.36 -34.17
C PHE A 332 19.22 -10.89 -34.39
N VAL A 333 19.05 -9.65 -34.86
CA VAL A 333 17.77 -9.11 -35.32
C VAL A 333 17.70 -9.24 -36.84
N TYR A 334 16.70 -9.98 -37.32
CA TYR A 334 16.55 -10.30 -38.74
C TYR A 334 15.44 -9.49 -39.42
N LEU A 335 14.57 -8.82 -38.65
CA LEU A 335 13.48 -8.03 -39.20
C LEU A 335 13.15 -6.86 -38.27
N LEU A 336 13.02 -5.68 -38.88
CA LEU A 336 12.51 -4.45 -38.26
C LEU A 336 11.30 -3.97 -39.04
N GLY A 337 10.16 -3.91 -38.37
CA GLY A 337 8.93 -3.33 -38.89
C GLY A 337 8.76 -1.93 -38.34
N MET A 338 8.16 -1.06 -39.15
CA MET A 338 7.92 0.32 -38.76
C MET A 338 6.65 0.87 -39.40
N VAL A 339 5.87 1.60 -38.61
CA VAL A 339 4.71 2.37 -39.05
C VAL A 339 4.95 3.84 -38.71
N VAL A 340 4.96 4.68 -39.73
CA VAL A 340 5.06 6.14 -39.58
C VAL A 340 3.67 6.74 -39.74
N GLN A 341 3.18 7.37 -38.68
CA GLN A 341 1.89 8.06 -38.66
C GLN A 341 2.13 9.58 -38.67
N THR A 342 1.71 10.27 -39.74
CA THR A 342 1.75 11.73 -39.84
C THR A 342 0.34 12.26 -40.08
N GLY A 343 -0.30 12.80 -39.04
CA GLY A 343 -1.72 13.17 -39.12
C GLY A 343 -2.60 11.96 -39.47
N ALA A 344 -3.29 12.02 -40.61
CA ALA A 344 -4.12 10.93 -41.14
C ALA A 344 -3.36 9.96 -42.07
N VAL A 345 -2.13 10.31 -42.48
CA VAL A 345 -1.33 9.49 -43.40
C VAL A 345 -0.56 8.44 -42.61
N GLU A 346 -0.58 7.20 -43.11
CA GLU A 346 0.11 6.05 -42.55
C GLU A 346 1.04 5.45 -43.61
N GLU A 347 2.33 5.35 -43.28
CA GLU A 347 3.34 4.70 -44.13
C GLU A 347 3.92 3.49 -43.39
N ARG A 348 4.15 2.39 -44.10
CA ARG A 348 4.62 1.13 -43.54
C ARG A 348 5.93 0.72 -44.18
N TYR A 349 6.88 0.31 -43.35
CA TYR A 349 8.20 -0.13 -43.77
C TYR A 349 8.54 -1.47 -43.11
N SER A 350 9.31 -2.28 -43.83
CA SER A 350 9.84 -3.54 -43.31
C SER A 350 11.25 -3.73 -43.85
N PHE A 351 12.21 -3.85 -42.96
CA PHE A 351 13.61 -4.03 -43.27
C PHE A 351 14.06 -5.41 -42.83
N TRP A 352 14.65 -6.16 -43.76
CA TRP A 352 14.97 -7.56 -43.58
C TRP A 352 16.47 -7.79 -43.72
N ALA A 353 17.02 -8.67 -42.87
CA ALA A 353 18.39 -9.14 -42.94
C ALA A 353 18.41 -10.66 -43.16
N ASP A 354 19.06 -11.10 -44.22
CA ASP A 354 19.28 -12.52 -44.48
C ASP A 354 20.36 -13.08 -43.55
N THR A 355 21.37 -12.27 -43.25
CA THR A 355 22.52 -12.67 -42.41
C THR A 355 22.83 -11.67 -41.29
N PRO A 356 23.54 -12.08 -40.21
CA PRO A 356 23.99 -11.17 -39.17
C PRO A 356 24.86 -10.01 -39.66
N ALA A 357 25.56 -10.17 -40.79
CA ALA A 357 26.37 -9.10 -41.38
C ALA A 357 25.52 -7.95 -41.94
N GLU A 358 24.29 -8.23 -42.34
CA GLU A 358 23.34 -7.25 -42.89
C GLU A 358 22.61 -6.44 -41.81
N GLU A 359 22.76 -6.78 -40.53
CA GLU A 359 22.12 -6.07 -39.41
C GLU A 359 22.47 -4.58 -39.39
N SER A 360 23.69 -4.21 -39.82
CA SER A 360 24.11 -2.81 -39.96
C SER A 360 23.39 -2.07 -41.09
N ARG A 361 23.11 -2.75 -42.21
CA ARG A 361 22.36 -2.18 -43.34
C ARG A 361 20.90 -1.97 -42.95
N LEU A 362 20.29 -2.94 -42.27
CA LEU A 362 18.94 -2.83 -41.72
C LEU A 362 18.82 -1.61 -40.80
N TYR A 363 19.80 -1.40 -39.92
CA TYR A 363 19.84 -0.22 -39.05
C TYR A 363 20.02 1.10 -39.82
N GLN A 364 20.86 1.14 -40.85
CA GLN A 364 21.04 2.33 -41.70
C GLN A 364 19.74 2.71 -42.42
N GLN A 365 19.03 1.75 -43.02
CA GLN A 365 17.75 2.00 -43.70
C GLN A 365 16.68 2.55 -42.74
N PHE A 366 16.65 2.03 -41.51
CA PHE A 366 15.79 2.56 -40.46
C PHE A 366 16.15 4.02 -40.13
N LEU A 367 17.44 4.35 -39.98
CA LEU A 367 17.90 5.71 -39.71
C LEU A 367 17.58 6.67 -40.86
N GLU A 368 17.70 6.23 -42.11
CA GLU A 368 17.35 7.01 -43.30
C GLU A 368 15.89 7.46 -43.24
N VAL A 369 14.94 6.56 -42.97
CA VAL A 369 13.53 6.94 -42.86
C VAL A 369 13.28 7.84 -41.64
N VAL A 370 13.88 7.54 -40.48
CA VAL A 370 13.74 8.39 -39.29
C VAL A 370 14.28 9.81 -39.52
N ALA A 371 15.33 9.97 -40.33
CA ALA A 371 15.92 11.26 -40.67
C ALA A 371 14.98 12.15 -41.50
N HIS A 372 14.06 11.58 -42.28
CA HIS A 372 13.03 12.32 -43.02
C HIS A 372 11.93 12.92 -42.11
N HIS A 373 11.89 12.52 -40.83
CA HIS A 373 10.91 13.00 -39.86
C HIS A 373 11.58 13.61 -38.61
N PRO A 374 12.30 14.75 -38.76
CA PRO A 374 12.93 15.44 -37.63
C PRO A 374 11.86 15.92 -36.64
N GLY A 375 12.00 15.56 -35.36
CA GLY A 375 11.00 15.88 -34.31
C GLY A 375 9.93 14.81 -34.05
N SER A 376 10.03 13.65 -34.71
CA SER A 376 9.19 12.48 -34.40
C SER A 376 9.59 11.79 -33.10
N TRP A 377 8.61 11.22 -32.38
CA TRP A 377 8.85 10.28 -31.27
C TRP A 377 8.70 8.84 -31.77
N LEU A 378 9.60 7.97 -31.29
CA LEU A 378 9.65 6.56 -31.64
C LEU A 378 9.10 5.73 -30.49
N TYR A 379 8.10 4.90 -30.75
CA TYR A 379 7.46 4.04 -29.77
C TYR A 379 7.90 2.61 -29.99
N ALA A 380 8.39 2.00 -28.92
CA ALA A 380 8.69 0.58 -28.82
C ALA A 380 7.88 -0.01 -27.67
N TYR A 381 7.49 -1.28 -27.78
CA TYR A 381 6.75 -1.90 -26.69
C TYR A 381 7.62 -2.09 -25.45
N GLY A 382 8.84 -2.61 -25.59
CA GLY A 382 9.70 -2.99 -24.47
C GLY A 382 11.05 -2.28 -24.43
N SER A 383 11.99 -2.87 -23.67
CA SER A 383 13.37 -2.41 -23.57
C SER A 383 14.31 -3.12 -24.55
N TYR A 384 13.83 -4.15 -25.25
CA TYR A 384 14.64 -4.94 -26.18
C TYR A 384 15.07 -4.09 -27.38
N GLU A 385 14.15 -3.29 -27.89
CA GLU A 385 14.35 -2.40 -29.04
C GLU A 385 15.37 -1.31 -28.72
N ALA A 386 15.25 -0.67 -27.55
CA ALA A 386 16.23 0.31 -27.08
C ALA A 386 17.63 -0.30 -26.88
N ALA A 387 17.71 -1.56 -26.44
CA ALA A 387 18.99 -2.27 -26.29
C ALA A 387 19.62 -2.56 -27.66
N PHE A 388 18.82 -2.93 -28.66
CA PHE A 388 19.27 -3.10 -30.05
C PHE A 388 19.83 -1.79 -30.61
N LEU A 389 19.08 -0.68 -30.52
CA LEU A 389 19.51 0.62 -31.04
C LEU A 389 20.82 1.09 -30.38
N ARG A 390 20.97 0.89 -29.06
CA ARG A 390 22.20 1.24 -28.34
C ARG A 390 23.40 0.41 -28.82
N ARG A 391 23.21 -0.89 -29.04
CA ARG A 391 24.24 -1.80 -29.55
C ARG A 391 24.67 -1.41 -30.97
N MET A 392 23.71 -1.11 -31.86
CA MET A 392 24.01 -0.72 -33.23
C MET A 392 24.63 0.68 -33.30
N GLY A 393 24.21 1.61 -32.45
CA GLY A 393 24.83 2.94 -32.34
C GLY A 393 26.32 2.87 -32.01
N GLN A 394 26.72 2.01 -31.07
CA GLN A 394 28.14 1.78 -30.74
C GLN A 394 28.91 1.10 -31.88
N ALA A 395 28.26 0.22 -32.65
CA ALA A 395 28.89 -0.45 -33.78
C ALA A 395 29.08 0.47 -35.00
N VAL A 396 28.25 1.52 -35.13
CA VAL A 396 28.17 2.44 -36.28
C VAL A 396 28.81 3.82 -35.98
N GLU A 397 29.51 3.97 -34.85
CA GLU A 397 30.14 5.21 -34.33
C GLU A 397 31.24 5.86 -35.22
N ARG A 398 31.26 5.58 -36.54
CA ARG A 398 32.03 6.30 -37.56
C ARG A 398 31.21 7.20 -38.49
N LEU A 399 29.88 7.26 -38.35
CA LEU A 399 29.02 8.03 -39.27
C LEU A 399 28.04 8.93 -38.51
N THR A 400 28.40 10.22 -38.43
CA THR A 400 27.58 11.41 -38.11
C THR A 400 27.44 11.89 -36.65
N GLN A 401 27.82 13.16 -36.45
CA GLN A 401 27.40 14.02 -35.34
C GLN A 401 25.93 14.40 -35.58
N GLY A 402 25.00 13.81 -34.84
CA GLY A 402 23.57 14.10 -34.93
C GLY A 402 22.82 13.69 -33.65
N ASP A 403 21.65 14.31 -33.42
CA ASP A 403 20.79 14.15 -32.24
C ASP A 403 20.52 12.66 -31.94
N PRO A 404 20.82 12.13 -30.73
CA PRO A 404 20.74 10.69 -30.46
C PRO A 404 19.30 10.19 -30.58
N VAL A 405 18.99 9.42 -31.62
CA VAL A 405 17.67 8.76 -31.86
C VAL A 405 17.16 8.06 -30.59
N LEU A 406 18.07 7.49 -29.78
CA LEU A 406 17.75 6.83 -28.52
C LEU A 406 17.05 7.74 -27.50
N SER A 407 17.31 9.06 -27.52
CA SER A 407 16.64 10.03 -26.65
C SER A 407 15.16 10.24 -26.99
N ARG A 408 14.77 9.88 -28.22
CA ARG A 408 13.40 10.00 -28.75
C ARG A 408 12.61 8.68 -28.67
N VAL A 409 13.14 7.64 -28.03
CA VAL A 409 12.49 6.33 -27.89
C VAL A 409 11.66 6.26 -26.61
N VAL A 410 10.39 5.89 -26.74
CA VAL A 410 9.43 5.72 -25.65
C VAL A 410 9.17 4.24 -25.44
N ASN A 411 9.38 3.76 -24.20
CA ASN A 411 9.04 2.41 -23.78
C ASN A 411 7.60 2.36 -23.26
N VAL A 412 6.68 1.86 -24.08
CA VAL A 412 5.24 1.84 -23.81
C VAL A 412 4.89 0.90 -22.64
N LEU A 413 5.52 -0.26 -22.55
CA LEU A 413 5.29 -1.23 -21.47
C LEU A 413 5.62 -0.64 -20.10
N SER A 414 6.65 0.20 -19.99
CA SER A 414 7.02 0.85 -18.72
C SER A 414 5.93 1.79 -18.22
N ILE A 415 5.25 2.51 -19.13
CA ILE A 415 4.13 3.39 -18.80
C ILE A 415 2.94 2.55 -18.34
N ILE A 416 2.61 1.49 -19.08
CA ILE A 416 1.51 0.56 -18.72
C ILE A 416 1.77 -0.04 -17.35
N TYR A 417 2.93 -0.67 -17.15
CA TYR A 417 3.27 -1.38 -15.92
C TYR A 417 3.16 -0.49 -14.68
N ALA A 418 3.55 0.77 -14.80
CA ALA A 418 3.47 1.75 -13.72
C ALA A 418 2.04 2.29 -13.49
N HIS A 419 1.30 2.58 -14.55
CA HIS A 419 0.14 3.47 -14.49
C HIS A 419 -1.18 2.88 -14.97
N VAL A 420 -1.19 1.84 -15.81
CA VAL A 420 -2.40 1.38 -16.50
C VAL A 420 -2.58 -0.11 -16.30
N TYR A 421 -3.75 -0.47 -15.79
CA TYR A 421 -4.12 -1.84 -15.45
C TYR A 421 -5.27 -2.25 -16.35
N PHE A 422 -4.93 -2.95 -17.45
CA PHE A 422 -5.92 -3.55 -18.35
C PHE A 422 -6.53 -4.80 -17.70
N PRO A 423 -7.76 -5.21 -18.04
CA PRO A 423 -8.38 -6.42 -17.49
C PRO A 423 -7.85 -7.70 -18.19
N THR A 424 -6.53 -7.87 -18.19
CA THR A 424 -5.81 -8.99 -18.80
C THR A 424 -4.93 -9.69 -17.76
N TYR A 425 -4.60 -10.97 -17.95
CA TYR A 425 -3.73 -11.70 -17.01
C TYR A 425 -2.24 -11.36 -17.15
N SER A 426 -1.85 -10.72 -18.27
CA SER A 426 -0.51 -10.21 -18.48
C SER A 426 -0.50 -8.86 -19.19
N ASN A 427 0.61 -8.14 -19.04
CA ASN A 427 0.91 -6.90 -19.77
C ASN A 427 1.76 -7.21 -21.01
N SER A 428 1.42 -8.27 -21.76
CA SER A 428 2.04 -8.51 -23.07
C SER A 428 1.30 -7.72 -24.15
N LEU A 429 2.01 -7.35 -25.23
CA LEU A 429 1.41 -6.61 -26.35
C LEU A 429 0.22 -7.36 -26.93
N LYS A 430 0.35 -8.69 -27.01
CA LYS A 430 -0.69 -9.57 -27.53
C LYS A 430 -1.93 -9.63 -26.65
N ASP A 431 -1.77 -9.74 -25.33
CA ASP A 431 -2.93 -9.80 -24.43
C ASP A 431 -3.68 -8.47 -24.38
N ILE A 432 -2.95 -7.35 -24.27
CA ILE A 432 -3.56 -6.01 -24.29
C ILE A 432 -4.13 -5.70 -25.67
N GLY A 433 -3.41 -6.01 -26.75
CA GLY A 433 -3.85 -5.79 -28.12
C GLY A 433 -5.13 -6.56 -28.44
N ARG A 434 -5.23 -7.85 -28.09
CA ARG A 434 -6.47 -8.64 -28.24
C ARG A 434 -7.63 -8.02 -27.48
N TYR A 435 -7.39 -7.57 -26.24
CA TYR A 435 -8.40 -6.85 -25.47
C TYR A 435 -8.86 -5.55 -26.14
N LEU A 436 -7.97 -4.85 -26.85
CA LEU A 436 -8.28 -3.65 -27.65
C LEU A 436 -8.80 -3.97 -29.06
N GLY A 437 -9.06 -5.24 -29.38
CA GLY A 437 -9.62 -5.69 -30.66
C GLY A 437 -8.60 -5.92 -31.77
N CYS A 438 -7.31 -5.99 -31.47
CA CYS A 438 -6.29 -6.43 -32.43
C CYS A 438 -6.36 -7.95 -32.60
N SER A 439 -6.19 -8.41 -33.83
CA SER A 439 -6.03 -9.83 -34.17
C SER A 439 -4.73 -10.02 -34.95
N TRP A 440 -4.17 -11.22 -34.85
CA TRP A 440 -3.03 -11.65 -35.64
C TRP A 440 -3.49 -12.71 -36.62
N THR A 441 -2.99 -12.67 -37.85
CA THR A 441 -3.41 -13.60 -38.91
C THR A 441 -2.98 -15.05 -38.60
N ALA A 442 -1.82 -15.22 -37.95
CA ALA A 442 -1.32 -16.53 -37.55
C ALA A 442 -1.99 -17.04 -36.25
N ALA A 443 -2.48 -18.28 -36.28
CA ALA A 443 -3.22 -18.90 -35.15
C ALA A 443 -2.38 -19.02 -33.85
N GLU A 444 -1.07 -19.22 -33.95
CA GLU A 444 -0.13 -19.31 -32.81
C GLU A 444 0.90 -18.16 -32.79
N ALA A 445 0.48 -16.95 -33.17
CA ALA A 445 1.31 -15.75 -33.19
C ALA A 445 2.01 -15.50 -31.84
N SER A 446 3.33 -15.74 -31.78
CA SER A 446 4.18 -15.51 -30.61
C SER A 446 5.64 -15.31 -31.03
N GLY A 447 6.44 -14.64 -30.20
CA GLY A 447 7.87 -14.45 -30.48
C GLY A 447 8.68 -15.76 -30.47
N LEU A 448 8.18 -16.83 -29.86
CA LEU A 448 8.80 -18.15 -29.98
C LEU A 448 8.50 -18.78 -31.35
N GLN A 449 7.29 -18.55 -31.85
CA GLN A 449 6.87 -19.04 -33.16
C GLN A 449 7.59 -18.29 -34.30
N SER A 450 7.87 -16.99 -34.14
CA SER A 450 8.65 -16.24 -35.13
C SER A 450 10.06 -16.81 -35.29
N ILE A 451 10.70 -17.27 -34.21
CA ILE A 451 11.97 -17.98 -34.28
C ILE A 451 11.84 -19.27 -35.11
N VAL A 452 10.75 -20.04 -34.94
CA VAL A 452 10.51 -21.26 -35.75
C VAL A 452 10.40 -20.92 -37.23
N TRP A 453 9.54 -19.96 -37.58
CA TRP A 453 9.38 -19.53 -38.97
C TRP A 453 10.69 -19.04 -39.57
N ARG A 454 11.49 -18.29 -38.81
CA ARG A 454 12.80 -17.82 -39.25
C ARG A 454 13.75 -18.99 -39.52
N ARG A 455 13.79 -20.02 -38.67
CA ARG A 455 14.67 -21.19 -38.88
C ARG A 455 14.25 -22.02 -40.08
N GLN A 456 12.95 -22.21 -40.27
CA GLN A 456 12.44 -22.90 -41.46
C GLN A 456 12.76 -22.10 -42.72
N TRP A 457 12.64 -20.77 -42.68
CA TRP A 457 13.01 -19.90 -43.80
C TRP A 457 14.51 -19.98 -44.12
N GLU A 458 15.40 -19.93 -43.11
CA GLU A 458 16.85 -20.08 -43.29
C GLU A 458 17.24 -21.40 -43.99
N THR A 459 16.41 -22.43 -43.84
CA THR A 459 16.66 -23.77 -44.42
C THR A 459 16.02 -23.92 -45.81
N THR A 460 14.85 -23.32 -46.03
CA THR A 460 14.03 -23.56 -47.23
C THR A 460 14.05 -22.42 -48.25
N GLY A 461 14.37 -21.19 -47.82
CA GLY A 461 14.22 -19.98 -48.63
C GLY A 461 12.77 -19.64 -49.00
N ALA A 462 11.78 -20.28 -48.37
CA ALA A 462 10.37 -20.17 -48.79
C ALA A 462 9.82 -18.75 -48.60
N VAL A 463 9.38 -18.11 -49.68
CA VAL A 463 8.81 -16.75 -49.67
C VAL A 463 7.64 -16.62 -48.71
N THR A 464 6.78 -17.65 -48.64
CA THR A 464 5.62 -17.69 -47.74
C THR A 464 5.97 -17.50 -46.26
N LEU A 465 7.11 -18.02 -45.79
CA LEU A 465 7.55 -17.84 -44.40
C LEU A 465 8.05 -16.40 -44.14
N LYS A 466 8.69 -15.80 -45.15
CA LYS A 466 9.12 -14.39 -45.10
C LYS A 466 7.90 -13.46 -45.06
N ASP A 467 6.86 -13.77 -45.84
CA ASP A 467 5.59 -13.05 -45.82
C ASP A 467 4.90 -13.18 -44.46
N ILE A 468 4.80 -14.40 -43.90
CA ILE A 468 4.23 -14.63 -42.56
C ILE A 468 4.96 -13.81 -41.49
N LEU A 469 6.30 -13.81 -41.49
CA LEU A 469 7.11 -13.05 -40.53
C LEU A 469 6.90 -11.54 -40.69
N THR A 470 6.89 -11.05 -41.93
CA THR A 470 6.71 -9.63 -42.24
C THR A 470 5.31 -9.16 -41.83
N THR A 471 4.27 -9.95 -42.14
CA THR A 471 2.90 -9.69 -41.69
C THR A 471 2.79 -9.69 -40.17
N TYR A 472 3.33 -10.71 -39.50
CA TYR A 472 3.29 -10.82 -38.04
C TYR A 472 3.95 -9.64 -37.32
N ASN A 473 5.13 -9.22 -37.77
CA ASN A 473 5.85 -8.09 -37.19
C ASN A 473 5.16 -6.74 -37.49
N MET A 474 4.56 -6.59 -38.68
CA MET A 474 3.72 -5.43 -39.00
C MET A 474 2.45 -5.39 -38.13
N GLU A 475 1.81 -6.53 -37.87
CA GLU A 475 0.68 -6.65 -36.94
C GLU A 475 1.09 -6.26 -35.51
N ASP A 476 2.29 -6.63 -35.05
CA ASP A 476 2.84 -6.18 -33.76
C ASP A 476 3.06 -4.65 -33.76
N CYS A 477 3.56 -4.05 -34.85
CA CYS A 477 3.66 -2.58 -34.97
C CYS A 477 2.27 -1.89 -34.92
N LEU A 478 1.28 -2.44 -35.60
CA LEU A 478 -0.10 -1.90 -35.61
C LEU A 478 -0.78 -2.07 -34.25
N ALA A 479 -0.54 -3.19 -33.56
CA ALA A 479 -1.01 -3.41 -32.19
C ALA A 479 -0.35 -2.41 -31.23
N LEU A 480 0.96 -2.16 -31.38
CA LEU A 480 1.69 -1.16 -30.59
C LEU A 480 1.11 0.24 -30.80
N ARG A 481 0.79 0.60 -32.05
CA ARG A 481 0.06 1.85 -32.36
C ARG A 481 -1.27 1.89 -31.61
N ARG A 482 -2.10 0.86 -31.74
CA ARG A 482 -3.44 0.81 -31.12
C ARG A 482 -3.38 0.93 -29.61
N VAL A 483 -2.43 0.26 -28.97
CA VAL A 483 -2.17 0.38 -27.52
C VAL A 483 -1.76 1.81 -27.17
N THR A 484 -0.86 2.40 -27.94
CA THR A 484 -0.39 3.78 -27.70
C THR A 484 -1.50 4.81 -27.88
N GLU A 485 -2.35 4.65 -28.90
CA GLU A 485 -3.56 5.46 -29.11
C GLU A 485 -4.53 5.36 -27.94
N CYS A 486 -4.75 4.15 -27.41
CA CYS A 486 -5.53 3.97 -26.18
C CYS A 486 -4.90 4.72 -25.00
N LEU A 487 -3.57 4.68 -24.85
CA LEU A 487 -2.90 5.45 -23.80
C LEU A 487 -3.07 6.97 -23.96
N TYR A 488 -3.07 7.49 -25.18
CA TYR A 488 -3.37 8.91 -25.42
C TYR A 488 -4.79 9.28 -24.96
N THR A 489 -5.79 8.40 -25.17
CA THR A 489 -7.16 8.65 -24.65
C THR A 489 -7.24 8.63 -23.12
N ILE A 490 -6.29 7.97 -22.46
CA ILE A 490 -6.24 7.80 -21.00
C ILE A 490 -5.42 8.91 -20.32
N CYS A 491 -4.44 9.51 -21.00
CA CYS A 491 -3.55 10.51 -20.42
C CYS A 491 -4.22 11.89 -20.34
N PRO A 492 -4.19 12.57 -19.18
CA PRO A 492 -4.92 13.84 -18.95
C PRO A 492 -4.35 15.07 -19.67
N SER A 493 -3.46 14.90 -20.64
CA SER A 493 -2.81 15.99 -21.36
C SER A 493 -2.74 15.69 -22.85
N SER A 494 -3.89 15.72 -23.51
CA SER A 494 -4.05 16.28 -24.86
C SER A 494 -5.53 16.22 -25.26
N LEU A 495 -6.11 17.41 -25.49
CA LEU A 495 -7.48 17.75 -25.92
C LEU A 495 -8.37 18.29 -24.80
N ALA A 496 -8.94 19.46 -25.09
CA ALA A 496 -9.48 20.44 -24.17
C ALA A 496 -10.55 19.90 -23.22
N ALA A 497 -10.57 20.51 -22.04
CA ALA A 497 -11.64 20.42 -21.07
C ALA A 497 -12.96 20.91 -21.70
N ASP A 498 -13.78 19.97 -22.16
CA ASP A 498 -15.26 20.00 -22.16
C ASP A 498 -15.81 18.91 -23.10
N GLN A 499 -15.67 17.64 -22.74
CA GLN A 499 -16.58 16.59 -23.24
C GLN A 499 -16.84 15.50 -22.18
N PRO A 500 -18.09 15.01 -22.06
CA PRO A 500 -18.47 13.95 -21.12
C PRO A 500 -17.90 12.59 -21.57
N GLN A 501 -17.29 11.87 -20.63
CA GLN A 501 -16.93 10.44 -20.69
C GLN A 501 -16.58 9.91 -22.08
N THR A 502 -15.38 10.24 -22.58
CA THR A 502 -14.83 9.65 -23.79
C THR A 502 -14.56 8.16 -23.60
N THR A 503 -15.38 7.34 -24.25
CA THR A 503 -15.17 5.90 -24.41
C THR A 503 -13.92 5.68 -25.26
N CYS A 504 -12.92 4.97 -24.73
CA CYS A 504 -11.88 4.41 -25.58
C CYS A 504 -12.54 3.38 -26.53
N HIS A 505 -12.11 3.32 -27.79
CA HIS A 505 -12.61 2.43 -28.86
C HIS A 505 -12.48 0.94 -28.50
N ALA A 506 -13.35 0.46 -27.59
CA ALA A 506 -13.66 -0.91 -27.18
C ALA A 506 -14.80 -0.98 -26.13
N GLY A 507 -15.55 0.11 -25.87
CA GLY A 507 -16.68 0.11 -24.92
C GLY A 507 -16.32 -0.13 -23.44
N SER A 508 -15.04 -0.29 -23.12
CA SER A 508 -14.60 -0.60 -21.76
C SER A 508 -14.41 0.67 -20.93
N PRO A 509 -15.03 0.78 -19.74
CA PRO A 509 -14.96 2.00 -18.94
C PRO A 509 -13.57 2.19 -18.34
N VAL A 510 -13.07 3.43 -18.39
CA VAL A 510 -11.80 3.83 -17.77
C VAL A 510 -12.08 4.44 -16.40
N VAL A 511 -11.40 3.94 -15.35
CA VAL A 511 -11.59 4.40 -13.97
C VAL A 511 -10.26 4.85 -13.38
N ARG A 512 -10.16 6.09 -12.90
CA ARG A 512 -8.97 6.51 -12.14
C ARG A 512 -9.04 5.93 -10.74
N VAL A 513 -7.94 5.37 -10.26
CA VAL A 513 -7.85 4.77 -8.92
C VAL A 513 -8.22 5.77 -7.82
N GLU A 514 -7.94 7.05 -8.05
CA GLU A 514 -8.24 8.15 -7.13
C GLU A 514 -9.76 8.37 -6.94
N ASP A 515 -10.55 7.96 -7.94
CA ASP A 515 -12.01 8.08 -7.97
C ASP A 515 -12.70 6.83 -7.39
N ILE A 516 -11.96 5.74 -7.17
CA ILE A 516 -12.47 4.56 -6.49
C ILE A 516 -12.72 4.93 -5.03
N GLU A 517 -13.99 5.13 -4.66
CA GLU A 517 -14.37 5.34 -3.27
C GLU A 517 -13.92 4.10 -2.47
N PRO A 518 -13.06 4.24 -1.44
CA PRO A 518 -12.71 3.09 -0.62
C PRO A 518 -13.99 2.56 0.05
N PRO A 519 -14.16 1.23 0.14
CA PRO A 519 -15.19 0.66 1.01
C PRO A 519 -14.79 1.00 2.44
N SER A 520 -15.24 2.14 2.94
CA SER A 520 -15.05 2.53 4.32
C SER A 520 -15.88 1.58 5.17
N SER A 521 -15.23 0.88 6.10
CA SER A 521 -15.85 0.12 7.20
C SER A 521 -16.67 0.99 8.19
N ARG A 522 -17.06 2.22 7.80
CA ARG A 522 -17.78 3.20 8.60
C ARG A 522 -19.06 3.72 7.95
N ARG A 523 -19.45 3.18 6.78
CA ARG A 523 -20.73 3.54 6.12
C ARG A 523 -21.93 2.75 6.63
N GLU A 524 -21.83 2.06 7.76
CA GLU A 524 -23.00 1.44 8.41
C GLU A 524 -23.99 2.50 8.93
N TRP A 525 -23.57 3.77 9.07
CA TRP A 525 -24.43 4.87 9.56
C TRP A 525 -24.31 6.15 8.71
N GLY A 526 -24.19 6.02 7.38
CA GLY A 526 -24.21 7.15 6.44
C GLY A 526 -25.29 6.98 5.37
N ARG A 527 -25.63 8.05 4.62
CA ARG A 527 -26.50 7.93 3.45
C ARG A 527 -25.84 6.98 2.43
N ALA A 528 -26.38 5.77 2.32
CA ALA A 528 -25.97 4.82 1.31
C ALA A 528 -26.27 5.42 -0.06
N LYS A 529 -25.27 5.43 -0.96
CA LYS A 529 -25.46 5.82 -2.36
C LYS A 529 -25.97 4.59 -3.10
N PHE A 530 -27.24 4.57 -3.47
CA PHE A 530 -27.77 3.48 -4.26
C PHE A 530 -27.48 3.70 -5.74
N VAL A 531 -27.03 2.65 -6.42
CA VAL A 531 -26.79 2.66 -7.89
C VAL A 531 -28.12 2.76 -8.65
N VAL A 532 -29.19 2.24 -8.05
CA VAL A 532 -30.56 2.35 -8.55
C VAL A 532 -31.22 3.57 -7.92
N SER A 533 -31.64 4.54 -8.73
CA SER A 533 -32.32 5.75 -8.27
C SER A 533 -33.56 5.47 -7.43
N ASP A 534 -34.28 4.40 -7.77
CA ASP A 534 -35.49 4.01 -7.06
C ASP A 534 -35.18 3.50 -5.66
N PHE A 535 -34.04 2.84 -5.45
CA PHE A 535 -33.62 2.42 -4.11
C PHE A 535 -33.12 3.60 -3.28
N GLU A 536 -32.50 4.60 -3.89
CA GLU A 536 -32.18 5.86 -3.22
C GLU A 536 -33.47 6.55 -2.75
N PHE A 537 -34.47 6.64 -3.63
CA PHE A 537 -35.78 7.20 -3.29
C PHE A 537 -36.48 6.41 -2.18
N VAL A 538 -36.54 5.08 -2.28
CA VAL A 538 -37.15 4.21 -1.27
C VAL A 538 -36.42 4.31 0.06
N ASN A 539 -35.09 4.34 0.07
CA ASN A 539 -34.30 4.49 1.29
C ASN A 539 -34.50 5.86 1.94
N GLN A 540 -34.61 6.94 1.15
CA GLN A 540 -34.99 8.26 1.66
C GLN A 540 -36.39 8.24 2.31
N CYS A 541 -37.31 7.42 1.77
CA CYS A 541 -38.64 7.22 2.35
C CYS A 541 -38.66 6.30 3.59
N ALA A 542 -37.59 5.51 3.80
CA ALA A 542 -37.46 4.60 4.94
C ALA A 542 -36.83 5.25 6.19
N TYR A 543 -36.23 6.44 6.07
CA TYR A 543 -35.69 7.16 7.22
C TYR A 543 -36.78 7.50 8.25
N PHE A 544 -36.43 7.37 9.54
CA PHE A 544 -37.35 7.59 10.66
C PHE A 544 -38.11 8.92 10.57
N ASP A 545 -37.42 10.00 10.20
CA ASP A 545 -38.03 11.32 10.05
C ASP A 545 -39.03 11.38 8.89
N TYR A 546 -38.75 10.76 7.74
CA TYR A 546 -39.68 10.71 6.61
C TYR A 546 -40.94 9.91 6.99
N GLN A 547 -40.75 8.73 7.59
CA GLN A 547 -41.86 7.91 8.05
C GLN A 547 -42.70 8.64 9.10
N ARG A 548 -42.07 9.32 10.07
CA ARG A 548 -42.77 10.08 11.12
C ARG A 548 -43.50 11.31 10.58
N ASP A 549 -42.83 12.14 9.79
CA ASP A 549 -43.31 13.47 9.40
C ASP A 549 -44.21 13.45 8.16
N ARG A 550 -44.13 12.41 7.32
CA ARG A 550 -44.97 12.28 6.11
C ARG A 550 -45.94 11.10 6.13
N ILE A 551 -45.53 9.92 6.61
CA ILE A 551 -46.39 8.73 6.56
C ILE A 551 -47.28 8.64 7.81
N LEU A 552 -46.67 8.54 9.01
CA LEU A 552 -47.37 8.42 10.29
C LEU A 552 -48.16 9.68 10.65
N LEU A 553 -47.75 10.86 10.17
CA LEU A 553 -48.48 12.10 10.38
C LEU A 553 -49.82 12.16 9.62
N ARG A 554 -49.95 11.39 8.53
CA ARG A 554 -51.21 11.25 7.76
C ARG A 554 -52.19 10.30 8.44
N THR A 555 -51.68 9.31 9.18
CA THR A 555 -52.48 8.24 9.79
C THR A 555 -52.74 8.43 11.28
N HIS A 556 -51.91 9.19 12.01
CA HIS A 556 -52.12 9.47 13.45
C HIS A 556 -52.51 10.95 13.71
N PRO A 557 -53.80 11.23 13.98
CA PRO A 557 -54.31 12.60 14.22
C PRO A 557 -53.59 13.33 15.37
N THR A 558 -53.17 12.58 16.38
CA THR A 558 -52.42 13.07 17.55
C THR A 558 -51.00 13.54 17.21
N LEU A 559 -50.32 12.92 16.23
CA LEU A 559 -49.00 13.38 15.75
C LEU A 559 -49.14 14.69 14.96
N LYS A 560 -50.18 14.81 14.12
CA LYS A 560 -50.53 16.02 13.36
C LYS A 560 -50.82 17.22 14.26
N GLN A 561 -51.61 17.03 15.32
CA GLN A 561 -51.84 18.09 16.34
C GLN A 561 -50.57 18.46 17.13
N ARG A 562 -49.73 17.48 17.49
CA ARG A 562 -48.47 17.72 18.22
C ARG A 562 -47.44 18.49 17.37
N GLN A 563 -47.34 18.20 16.07
CA GLN A 563 -46.42 18.90 15.17
C GLN A 563 -46.87 20.36 14.93
N ALA A 564 -48.18 20.60 14.75
CA ALA A 564 -48.76 21.95 14.69
C ALA A 564 -48.52 22.76 15.98
N ARG A 565 -48.61 22.13 17.16
CA ARG A 565 -48.26 22.76 18.45
C ARG A 565 -46.75 23.02 18.61
N LYS A 566 -45.89 22.18 18.04
CA LYS A 566 -44.41 22.32 18.07
C LYS A 566 -43.93 23.54 17.27
N HIS A 567 -44.63 23.86 16.16
CA HIS A 567 -44.41 25.07 15.37
C HIS A 567 -45.16 26.31 15.91
N GLY A 568 -46.27 26.11 16.64
CA GLY A 568 -47.16 27.19 17.07
C GLY A 568 -46.80 27.96 18.34
N ARG A 569 -45.90 27.49 19.22
CA ARG A 569 -45.54 28.25 20.44
C ARG A 569 -44.09 28.02 20.87
N GLN A 570 -43.18 28.88 20.41
CA GLN A 570 -42.03 29.32 21.21
C GLN A 570 -42.07 30.86 21.29
N GLY A 571 -43.14 31.38 21.88
CA GLY A 571 -43.08 32.75 22.39
C GLY A 571 -41.91 32.86 23.36
N LYS A 572 -41.09 33.90 23.21
CA LYS A 572 -40.00 34.24 24.14
C LYS A 572 -40.59 34.25 25.55
N LYS A 573 -40.34 33.22 26.35
CA LYS A 573 -40.67 33.27 27.77
C LYS A 573 -39.89 34.44 28.35
N ASN A 574 -40.58 35.41 28.97
CA ASN A 574 -39.93 36.48 29.72
C ASN A 574 -39.11 35.83 30.84
N LEU A 575 -37.81 35.67 30.63
CA LEU A 575 -36.91 35.15 31.65
C LEU A 575 -36.78 36.20 32.74
N TRP A 576 -37.14 35.83 33.97
CA TRP A 576 -36.95 36.69 35.13
C TRP A 576 -35.45 36.89 35.40
N ALA A 577 -35.04 38.15 35.59
CA ALA A 577 -33.65 38.49 35.88
C ALA A 577 -33.37 38.34 37.37
N ASN A 578 -32.35 37.57 37.72
CA ASN A 578 -31.89 37.38 39.09
C ASN A 578 -31.11 38.60 39.63
N ARG A 579 -30.44 39.34 38.73
CA ARG A 579 -29.64 40.52 39.06
C ARG A 579 -29.88 41.60 38.00
N CYS A 580 -29.97 42.86 38.40
CA CYS A 580 -30.01 44.01 37.50
C CYS A 580 -28.81 44.92 37.76
N VAL A 581 -28.13 45.39 36.69
CA VAL A 581 -26.95 46.26 36.76
C VAL A 581 -27.14 47.41 35.78
N ALA A 582 -27.08 48.65 36.27
CA ALA A 582 -27.02 49.84 35.43
C ALA A 582 -25.56 50.10 35.04
N LEU A 583 -25.30 50.28 33.75
CA LEU A 583 -23.98 50.64 33.23
C LEU A 583 -24.02 52.07 32.76
N ASP A 584 -23.23 52.92 33.40
CA ASP A 584 -23.10 54.34 33.10
C ASP A 584 -21.62 54.68 32.90
N SER A 585 -21.33 55.70 32.11
CA SER A 585 -19.96 56.20 31.94
C SER A 585 -19.78 57.46 32.78
N LEU A 586 -18.64 57.56 33.47
CA LEU A 586 -18.26 58.76 34.24
C LEU A 586 -17.42 59.75 33.41
N VAL A 587 -16.80 59.26 32.33
CA VAL A 587 -15.94 60.05 31.44
C VAL A 587 -16.31 59.83 29.97
N CYS A 588 -16.07 60.84 29.14
CA CYS A 588 -16.25 60.75 27.70
C CYS A 588 -15.10 59.95 27.05
N PRO A 589 -15.37 58.87 26.29
CA PRO A 589 -14.33 58.06 25.66
C PRO A 589 -13.60 58.77 24.52
N PHE A 590 -14.07 59.95 24.09
CA PHE A 590 -13.47 60.72 22.99
C PHE A 590 -12.59 61.89 23.44
N CYS A 591 -12.91 62.52 24.57
CA CYS A 591 -12.21 63.74 25.01
C CYS A 591 -11.87 63.76 26.50
N GLY A 592 -12.24 62.72 27.26
CA GLY A 592 -11.97 62.64 28.71
C GLY A 592 -12.84 63.53 29.60
N GLY A 593 -13.72 64.38 29.04
CA GLY A 593 -14.59 65.26 29.81
C GLY A 593 -15.55 64.51 30.74
N GLY A 594 -15.72 65.01 31.97
CA GLY A 594 -16.56 64.40 33.02
C GLY A 594 -18.02 64.89 33.08
N VAL A 595 -18.38 65.92 32.32
CA VAL A 595 -19.77 66.44 32.28
C VAL A 595 -20.55 65.70 31.20
N LEU A 596 -21.34 64.71 31.63
CA LEU A 596 -22.13 63.84 30.76
C LEU A 596 -23.62 63.99 31.06
N THR A 597 -24.42 64.16 30.01
CA THR A 597 -25.89 64.17 30.12
C THR A 597 -26.45 62.84 29.64
N GLN A 598 -27.24 62.18 30.49
CA GLN A 598 -27.99 60.97 30.11
C GLN A 598 -29.32 61.36 29.48
N ARG A 599 -29.68 60.73 28.36
CA ARG A 599 -30.99 60.90 27.74
C ARG A 599 -31.95 59.78 28.19
N PRO A 600 -33.10 60.09 28.83
CA PRO A 600 -34.08 59.08 29.28
C PRO A 600 -34.75 58.32 28.11
N ASP A 601 -34.78 58.95 26.94
CA ASP A 601 -35.36 58.50 25.68
C ASP A 601 -34.56 57.35 25.07
N GLY A 602 -34.86 56.13 25.52
CA GLY A 602 -34.41 54.87 24.92
C GLY A 602 -33.50 54.02 25.80
N ARG A 603 -33.95 53.66 27.03
CA ARG A 603 -33.23 52.72 27.91
C ARG A 603 -32.99 51.39 27.18
N LEU A 604 -31.73 51.06 26.94
CA LEU A 604 -31.33 49.82 26.30
C LEU A 604 -31.15 48.72 27.35
N VAL A 605 -31.56 47.49 27.00
CA VAL A 605 -31.50 46.32 27.90
C VAL A 605 -30.76 45.18 27.20
N ARG A 606 -29.85 44.55 27.92
CA ARG A 606 -29.20 43.28 27.54
C ARG A 606 -29.34 42.26 28.66
N LEU A 607 -29.44 40.99 28.28
CA LEU A 607 -29.47 39.86 29.22
C LEU A 607 -28.19 39.04 29.04
N THR A 608 -27.63 38.60 30.16
CA THR A 608 -26.56 37.61 30.22
C THR A 608 -27.09 36.36 30.91
N PHE A 609 -26.91 35.22 30.27
CA PHE A 609 -27.29 33.90 30.76
C PHE A 609 -26.07 33.20 31.35
N ASP A 610 -26.15 32.77 32.61
CA ASP A 610 -25.09 32.02 33.27
C ASP A 610 -25.66 30.90 34.15
N LEU A 611 -24.76 30.10 34.72
CA LEU A 611 -25.04 29.16 35.79
C LEU A 611 -24.39 29.65 37.08
N GLN A 612 -24.99 29.33 38.21
CA GLN A 612 -24.39 29.54 39.52
C GLN A 612 -24.24 28.20 40.23
N LYS A 613 -23.01 27.89 40.65
CA LYS A 613 -22.72 26.68 41.44
C LYS A 613 -23.36 26.81 42.83
N THR A 614 -24.12 25.82 43.25
CA THR A 614 -24.67 25.63 44.59
C THR A 614 -24.08 24.36 45.21
N ARG A 615 -24.40 24.08 46.48
CA ARG A 615 -24.01 22.81 47.12
C ARG A 615 -24.61 21.57 46.43
N SER A 616 -25.78 21.73 45.81
CA SER A 616 -26.55 20.66 45.15
C SER A 616 -26.39 20.60 43.63
N GLY A 617 -25.52 21.42 43.04
CA GLY A 617 -25.26 21.41 41.59
C GLY A 617 -25.20 22.80 40.98
N PHE A 618 -25.91 23.01 39.88
CA PHE A 618 -25.97 24.29 39.17
C PHE A 618 -27.40 24.81 39.11
N ARG A 619 -27.58 26.12 39.32
CA ARG A 619 -28.84 26.82 39.09
C ARG A 619 -28.70 27.85 37.97
N ARG A 620 -29.79 28.07 37.23
CA ARG A 620 -29.89 29.18 36.26
C ARG A 620 -29.62 30.52 36.95
N TRP A 621 -28.86 31.39 36.29
CA TRP A 621 -28.61 32.76 36.74
C TRP A 621 -28.71 33.74 35.55
N VAL A 622 -29.61 34.72 35.61
CA VAL A 622 -29.82 35.71 34.54
C VAL A 622 -29.51 37.10 35.07
N THR A 623 -28.59 37.82 34.43
CA THR A 623 -28.26 39.22 34.75
C THR A 623 -28.80 40.15 33.68
N ARG A 624 -29.51 41.20 34.09
CA ARG A 624 -30.04 42.25 33.21
C ARG A 624 -29.15 43.49 33.30
N PHE A 625 -28.55 43.87 32.19
CA PHE A 625 -27.78 45.10 32.05
C PHE A 625 -28.65 46.18 31.41
N THR A 626 -28.66 47.37 31.99
CA THR A 626 -29.41 48.53 31.47
C THR A 626 -28.50 49.73 31.29
N THR A 627 -28.65 50.48 30.19
CA THR A 627 -27.92 51.73 29.95
C THR A 627 -28.81 52.73 29.22
N THR A 628 -28.42 53.99 29.22
CA THR A 628 -28.94 55.05 28.35
C THR A 628 -27.85 55.59 27.43
N TRP A 629 -28.23 56.38 26.42
CA TRP A 629 -27.28 57.13 25.60
C TRP A 629 -26.69 58.28 26.41
N HIS A 630 -25.36 58.37 26.41
CA HIS A 630 -24.62 59.46 27.05
C HIS A 630 -24.23 60.50 25.99
N ARG A 631 -24.31 61.79 26.35
CA ARG A 631 -23.80 62.90 25.54
C ARG A 631 -22.79 63.70 26.34
N CYS A 632 -21.62 63.94 25.76
CA CYS A 632 -20.60 64.77 26.38
C CYS A 632 -20.90 66.26 26.19
N ALA A 633 -20.86 67.05 27.28
CA ALA A 633 -21.02 68.51 27.18
C ALA A 633 -19.80 69.17 26.51
N SER A 634 -18.59 68.71 26.81
CA SER A 634 -17.34 69.27 26.28
C SER A 634 -17.16 69.10 24.76
N CYS A 635 -17.41 67.90 24.22
CA CYS A 635 -17.18 67.62 22.80
C CYS A 635 -18.46 67.34 21.99
N GLY A 636 -19.64 67.42 22.60
CA GLY A 636 -20.95 67.23 21.96
C GLY A 636 -21.29 65.79 21.48
N LYS A 637 -20.31 64.87 21.47
CA LYS A 637 -20.46 63.49 20.94
C LYS A 637 -21.38 62.63 21.80
N ARG A 638 -22.10 61.71 21.14
CA ARG A 638 -22.99 60.71 21.73
C ARG A 638 -22.33 59.33 21.76
N PHE A 639 -22.48 58.60 22.85
CA PHE A 639 -21.94 57.24 22.99
C PHE A 639 -22.74 56.38 23.95
N LEU A 640 -22.48 55.07 23.90
CA LEU A 640 -22.88 54.12 24.92
C LEU A 640 -21.66 53.76 25.78
N PRO A 641 -21.83 53.46 27.07
CA PRO A 641 -20.74 52.98 27.91
C PRO A 641 -20.01 51.82 27.27
N HIS A 642 -18.67 51.89 27.30
CA HIS A 642 -17.81 50.91 26.65
C HIS A 642 -18.08 49.48 27.14
N GLU A 643 -18.34 49.33 28.44
CA GLU A 643 -18.71 48.06 29.07
C GLU A 643 -20.01 47.49 28.48
N TYR A 644 -21.05 48.31 28.32
CA TYR A 644 -22.35 47.85 27.79
C TYR A 644 -22.22 47.25 26.39
N LEU A 645 -21.39 47.84 25.54
CA LEU A 645 -21.11 47.34 24.20
C LEU A 645 -20.45 45.95 24.23
N ARG A 646 -19.67 45.66 25.27
CA ARG A 646 -18.86 44.46 25.41
C ARG A 646 -19.46 43.39 26.33
N VAL A 647 -20.55 43.66 27.04
CA VAL A 647 -21.26 42.64 27.85
C VAL A 647 -21.44 41.36 27.05
N ASP A 648 -20.96 40.25 27.61
CA ASP A 648 -21.14 38.92 27.03
C ASP A 648 -22.56 38.43 27.32
N GLU A 649 -23.19 37.80 26.33
CA GLU A 649 -24.51 37.19 26.49
C GLU A 649 -24.44 35.91 27.33
N HIS A 650 -23.27 35.27 27.43
CA HIS A 650 -23.10 34.02 28.14
C HIS A 650 -21.98 34.11 29.19
N GLY A 651 -22.30 33.79 30.44
CA GLY A 651 -21.33 33.83 31.52
C GLY A 651 -20.31 32.70 31.49
N HIS A 652 -19.23 32.87 32.24
CA HIS A 652 -18.10 31.92 32.27
C HIS A 652 -18.45 30.56 32.86
N THR A 653 -19.31 30.53 33.89
CA THR A 653 -19.72 29.28 34.56
C THR A 653 -20.46 28.38 33.58
N LEU A 654 -21.38 28.96 32.80
CA LEU A 654 -22.12 28.27 31.75
C LEU A 654 -21.19 27.74 30.64
N LYS A 655 -20.25 28.57 30.16
CA LYS A 655 -19.25 28.15 29.17
C LYS A 655 -18.42 26.96 29.69
N SER A 656 -17.96 27.06 30.94
CA SER A 656 -17.12 26.04 31.60
C SER A 656 -17.87 24.72 31.74
N TRP A 657 -19.12 24.77 32.21
CA TRP A 657 -19.98 23.59 32.31
C TRP A 657 -20.23 22.95 30.93
N ALA A 658 -20.54 23.76 29.91
CA ALA A 658 -20.76 23.27 28.55
C ALA A 658 -19.51 22.60 27.96
N MET A 659 -18.32 23.15 28.22
CA MET A 659 -17.06 22.55 27.75
C MET A 659 -16.68 21.31 28.55
N TYR A 660 -16.99 21.24 29.84
CA TYR A 660 -16.82 20.01 30.60
C TYR A 660 -17.65 18.86 29.98
N GLU A 661 -18.93 19.10 29.68
CA GLU A 661 -19.79 18.12 29.00
C GLU A 661 -19.25 17.72 27.61
N HIS A 662 -18.72 18.69 26.85
CA HIS A 662 -18.21 18.42 25.52
C HIS A 662 -16.87 17.68 25.51
N ILE A 663 -15.93 18.05 26.38
CA ILE A 663 -14.57 17.49 26.39
C ILE A 663 -14.53 16.17 27.15
N VAL A 664 -15.13 16.11 28.35
CA VAL A 664 -15.07 14.94 29.23
C VAL A 664 -16.08 13.89 28.80
N HIS A 665 -17.34 14.29 28.61
CA HIS A 665 -18.44 13.39 28.29
C HIS A 665 -18.72 13.27 26.79
N ARG A 666 -17.94 13.95 25.93
CA ARG A 666 -18.05 13.90 24.45
C ARG A 666 -19.45 14.24 23.95
N ALA A 667 -20.21 15.04 24.72
CA ALA A 667 -21.56 15.42 24.36
C ALA A 667 -21.55 16.28 23.09
N SER A 668 -22.48 16.00 22.18
CA SER A 668 -22.63 16.81 20.96
C SER A 668 -23.14 18.22 21.31
N PHE A 669 -22.81 19.22 20.49
CA PHE A 669 -23.32 20.57 20.70
C PHE A 669 -24.86 20.63 20.70
N ALA A 670 -25.52 19.78 19.92
CA ALA A 670 -26.99 19.68 19.93
C ALA A 670 -27.50 19.14 21.28
N SER A 671 -26.87 18.11 21.82
CA SER A 671 -27.23 17.55 23.13
C SER A 671 -27.02 18.56 24.26
N ILE A 672 -25.92 19.31 24.24
CA ILE A 672 -25.66 20.35 25.23
C ILE A 672 -26.71 21.48 25.15
N ALA A 673 -27.07 21.92 23.94
CA ALA A 673 -28.13 22.93 23.75
C ALA A 673 -29.49 22.44 24.27
N GLU A 674 -29.83 21.16 24.01
CA GLU A 674 -31.02 20.54 24.54
C GLU A 674 -31.00 20.47 26.08
N ARG A 675 -29.89 20.05 26.69
CA ARG A 675 -29.73 20.04 28.15
C ARG A 675 -29.86 21.44 28.77
N MET A 676 -29.29 22.46 28.13
CA MET A 676 -29.45 23.86 28.56
C MET A 676 -30.91 24.31 28.58
N LYS A 677 -31.67 23.91 27.56
CA LYS A 677 -33.09 24.21 27.48
C LYS A 677 -33.92 23.39 28.47
N THR A 678 -33.64 22.09 28.60
CA THR A 678 -34.45 21.16 29.39
C THR A 678 -34.20 21.32 30.88
N TYR A 679 -32.94 21.40 31.31
CA TYR A 679 -32.59 21.48 32.74
C TYR A 679 -32.57 22.91 33.28
N PHE A 680 -32.12 23.88 32.48
CA PHE A 680 -31.94 25.26 32.96
C PHE A 680 -32.93 26.26 32.35
N GLY A 681 -33.69 25.87 31.31
CA GLY A 681 -34.62 26.78 30.63
C GLY A 681 -33.92 27.97 29.97
N LEU A 682 -32.64 27.82 29.59
CA LEU A 682 -31.83 28.89 28.99
C LEU A 682 -31.85 28.81 27.45
N PRO A 683 -31.88 29.96 26.74
CA PRO A 683 -31.95 30.00 25.28
C PRO A 683 -30.55 29.88 24.65
N VAL A 684 -29.85 28.78 24.94
CA VAL A 684 -28.51 28.49 24.39
C VAL A 684 -28.65 27.56 23.19
N PHE A 685 -28.06 27.93 22.06
CA PHE A 685 -28.14 27.18 20.81
C PHE A 685 -26.76 26.62 20.40
N THR A 686 -26.75 25.68 19.46
CA THR A 686 -25.54 25.06 18.91
C THR A 686 -24.45 26.06 18.49
N PRO A 687 -24.75 27.20 17.81
CA PRO A 687 -23.74 28.20 17.47
C PRO A 687 -23.09 28.88 18.68
N ASP A 688 -23.84 29.01 19.78
CA ASP A 688 -23.36 29.64 21.01
C ASP A 688 -22.33 28.73 21.68
N ILE A 689 -22.59 27.42 21.72
CA ILE A 689 -21.66 26.41 22.27
C ILE A 689 -20.36 26.35 21.46
N ARG A 690 -20.44 26.45 20.12
CA ARG A 690 -19.24 26.57 19.28
C ARG A 690 -18.41 27.80 19.67
N THR A 691 -19.09 28.90 20.01
CA THR A 691 -18.45 30.14 20.46
C THR A 691 -17.84 29.99 21.85
N PHE A 692 -18.48 29.24 22.76
CA PHE A 692 -17.92 28.94 24.09
C PHE A 692 -16.59 28.18 23.98
N LYS A 693 -16.53 27.17 23.10
CA LYS A 693 -15.30 26.43 22.83
C LYS A 693 -14.18 27.35 22.36
N ARG A 694 -14.45 28.19 21.37
CA ARG A 694 -13.47 29.14 20.84
C ARG A 694 -13.00 30.13 21.91
N ARG A 695 -13.93 30.64 22.72
CA ARG A 695 -13.63 31.59 23.80
C ARG A 695 -12.71 30.96 24.85
N LEU A 696 -13.08 29.79 25.36
CA LEU A 696 -12.27 29.11 26.38
C LEU A 696 -10.94 28.63 25.80
N ALA A 697 -10.91 28.07 24.59
CA ALA A 697 -9.65 27.68 23.95
C ALA A 697 -8.71 28.88 23.73
N HIS A 698 -9.25 30.06 23.44
CA HIS A 698 -8.46 31.29 23.39
C HIS A 698 -7.93 31.67 24.77
N ASP A 699 -8.79 31.68 25.80
CA ASP A 699 -8.42 32.06 27.16
C ASP A 699 -7.36 31.14 27.79
N TYR A 700 -7.30 29.87 27.39
CA TYR A 700 -6.36 28.87 27.95
C TYR A 700 -5.27 28.43 26.95
N ARG A 701 -5.11 29.15 25.85
CA ARG A 701 -4.07 28.85 24.85
C ARG A 701 -2.67 28.96 25.44
N GLU A 702 -2.45 30.01 26.23
CA GLU A 702 -1.19 30.24 26.94
C GLU A 702 -0.90 29.11 27.93
N THR A 703 -1.89 28.67 28.71
CA THR A 703 -1.74 27.50 29.59
C THR A 703 -1.27 26.27 28.82
N SER A 704 -1.88 25.97 27.66
CA SER A 704 -1.44 24.84 26.83
C SER A 704 -0.02 25.00 26.28
N GLN A 705 0.43 26.24 26.00
CA GLN A 705 1.80 26.53 25.58
C GLN A 705 2.79 26.40 26.73
N GLN A 706 2.41 26.80 27.94
CA GLN A 706 3.20 26.61 29.16
C GLN A 706 3.38 25.12 29.48
N LEU A 707 2.33 24.30 29.33
CA LEU A 707 2.44 22.84 29.46
C LEU A 707 3.42 22.25 28.43
N LEU A 708 3.38 22.71 27.18
CA LEU A 708 4.33 22.28 26.16
C LEU A 708 5.76 22.69 26.51
N ALA A 709 5.96 23.91 27.00
CA ALA A 709 7.28 24.38 27.45
C ALA A 709 7.80 23.58 28.66
N LYS A 710 6.93 23.19 29.60
CA LYS A 710 7.27 22.29 30.72
C LYS A 710 7.73 20.93 30.19
N LEU A 711 6.99 20.34 29.25
CA LEU A 711 7.37 19.07 28.60
C LEU A 711 8.74 19.15 27.90
N VAL A 712 9.02 20.22 27.15
CA VAL A 712 10.29 20.42 26.43
C VAL A 712 11.47 20.72 27.37
N ARG A 713 11.23 21.17 28.60
CA ARG A 713 12.28 21.34 29.63
C ARG A 713 12.40 20.13 30.55
N GLY A 714 11.50 19.16 30.43
CA GLY A 714 11.46 17.97 31.28
C GLY A 714 12.60 16.98 30.99
N THR A 715 12.72 15.98 31.86
CA THR A 715 13.72 14.90 31.74
C THR A 715 13.27 13.75 30.86
N VAL A 716 11.96 13.57 30.68
CA VAL A 716 11.36 12.53 29.84
C VAL A 716 10.25 13.12 28.98
N LEU A 717 10.22 12.72 27.72
CA LEU A 717 9.18 13.11 26.78
C LEU A 717 8.72 11.89 26.01
N HIS A 718 7.45 11.55 26.12
CA HIS A 718 6.80 10.58 25.26
C HIS A 718 6.17 11.29 24.06
N ALA A 719 6.33 10.70 22.88
CA ALA A 719 5.71 11.21 21.66
C ALA A 719 5.03 10.10 20.86
N ASP A 720 3.85 10.40 20.32
CA ASP A 720 3.11 9.55 19.37
C ASP A 720 2.24 10.44 18.47
N GLU A 721 1.78 9.91 17.34
CA GLU A 721 0.95 10.63 16.41
C GLU A 721 -0.21 9.80 15.85
N THR A 722 -1.33 10.49 15.60
CA THR A 722 -2.51 9.82 15.09
C THR A 722 -3.19 10.64 13.99
N THR A 723 -3.82 9.93 13.04
CA THR A 723 -4.46 10.58 11.89
C THR A 723 -5.81 11.16 12.23
N VAL A 724 -6.19 12.21 11.51
CA VAL A 724 -7.51 12.85 11.65
C VAL A 724 -8.02 13.33 10.29
N HIS A 725 -9.33 13.25 10.03
CA HIS A 725 -9.95 13.76 8.80
C HIS A 725 -10.77 15.02 9.08
N LEU A 726 -10.37 16.16 8.54
CA LEU A 726 -11.14 17.40 8.60
C LEU A 726 -12.31 17.36 7.60
N GLN A 727 -13.16 18.39 7.67
CA GLN A 727 -14.18 18.67 6.65
C GLN A 727 -13.61 18.65 5.23
N ARG A 728 -14.47 18.26 4.26
CA ARG A 728 -14.11 18.12 2.83
C ARG A 728 -13.05 17.03 2.56
N GLY A 729 -12.81 16.13 3.51
CA GLY A 729 -11.92 14.98 3.35
C GLY A 729 -10.43 15.31 3.43
N VAL A 730 -10.06 16.48 3.97
CA VAL A 730 -8.66 16.87 4.17
C VAL A 730 -8.07 16.05 5.32
N LYS A 731 -6.99 15.31 5.08
CA LYS A 731 -6.32 14.50 6.10
C LYS A 731 -5.27 15.34 6.82
N GLY A 732 -5.26 15.28 8.15
CA GLY A 732 -4.23 15.88 9.01
C GLY A 732 -3.76 14.91 10.10
N TYR A 733 -3.02 15.46 11.05
CA TYR A 733 -2.37 14.73 12.14
C TYR A 733 -2.54 15.42 13.48
N VAL A 734 -2.70 14.62 14.53
CA VAL A 734 -2.62 15.08 15.91
C VAL A 734 -1.42 14.39 16.55
N TRP A 735 -0.43 15.19 16.90
CA TRP A 735 0.73 14.82 17.68
C TRP A 735 0.39 14.90 19.16
N VAL A 736 0.87 13.94 19.94
CA VAL A 736 0.69 13.87 21.37
C VAL A 736 2.05 13.86 22.02
N PHE A 737 2.29 14.85 22.88
CA PHE A 737 3.49 14.95 23.71
C PHE A 737 3.06 14.82 25.17
N THR A 738 3.72 13.95 25.92
CA THR A 738 3.33 13.68 27.31
C THR A 738 4.52 13.26 28.16
N ASN A 739 4.44 13.51 29.45
CA ASN A 739 5.22 12.80 30.46
C ASN A 739 4.21 12.10 31.41
N LEU A 740 4.56 11.90 32.68
CA LEU A 740 3.66 11.31 33.67
C LEU A 740 2.60 12.28 34.21
N GLU A 741 2.76 13.59 34.00
CA GLU A 741 1.93 14.63 34.62
C GLU A 741 1.23 15.54 33.60
N GLU A 742 1.93 15.96 32.54
CA GLU A 742 1.43 16.86 31.50
C GLU A 742 1.21 16.16 30.17
N VAL A 743 0.15 16.59 29.46
CA VAL A 743 -0.20 16.11 28.12
C VAL A 743 -0.57 17.27 27.22
N VAL A 744 0.03 17.33 26.02
CA VAL A 744 -0.28 18.31 24.99
C VAL A 744 -0.62 17.63 23.67
N PHE A 745 -1.76 18.00 23.10
CA PHE A 745 -2.18 17.60 21.77
C PHE A 745 -1.98 18.74 20.78
N MET A 746 -1.36 18.44 19.65
CA MET A 746 -1.01 19.45 18.64
C MET A 746 -1.39 19.00 17.24
N TYR A 747 -2.16 19.83 16.53
CA TYR A 747 -2.50 19.57 15.15
C TYR A 747 -1.36 19.94 14.19
N ARG A 748 -1.16 19.11 13.16
CA ARG A 748 -0.31 19.38 11.99
C ARG A 748 -1.01 18.94 10.70
N PRO A 749 -0.86 19.69 9.60
CA PRO A 749 -1.45 19.31 8.31
C PRO A 749 -0.71 18.14 7.65
N SER A 750 0.58 17.95 7.92
CA SER A 750 1.41 16.84 7.40
C SER A 750 1.91 15.93 8.54
N ARG A 751 2.37 14.72 8.18
CA ARG A 751 3.07 13.80 9.12
C ARG A 751 4.57 14.09 9.18
N GLU A 752 5.05 15.10 8.45
CA GLU A 752 6.47 15.40 8.39
C GLU A 752 6.93 15.87 9.77
N GLY A 753 8.04 15.30 10.26
CA GLY A 753 8.57 15.61 11.58
C GLY A 753 9.58 16.75 11.59
N SER A 754 9.70 17.54 10.52
CA SER A 754 10.68 18.66 10.45
C SER A 754 10.52 19.63 11.63
N PHE A 755 9.28 19.92 12.02
CA PHE A 755 8.99 20.78 13.18
C PHE A 755 9.46 20.21 14.52
N LEU A 756 9.72 18.89 14.62
CA LEU A 756 10.20 18.27 15.86
C LEU A 756 11.60 18.77 16.20
N HIS A 757 12.44 19.04 15.19
CA HIS A 757 13.77 19.60 15.41
C HIS A 757 13.68 20.98 16.06
N ASP A 758 12.84 21.86 15.53
CA ASP A 758 12.65 23.21 16.09
C ASP A 758 12.02 23.17 17.48
N LEU A 759 11.07 22.25 17.68
CA LEU A 759 10.36 22.10 18.96
C LEU A 759 11.25 21.52 20.06
N LEU A 760 12.16 20.59 19.72
CA LEU A 760 12.99 19.83 20.67
C LEU A 760 14.46 20.21 20.63
N LYS A 761 14.82 21.32 19.98
CA LYS A 761 16.22 21.79 19.86
C LYS A 761 16.93 21.96 21.22
N ASP A 762 16.18 22.40 22.24
CA ASP A 762 16.68 22.68 23.59
C ASP A 762 16.28 21.56 24.58
N PHE A 763 15.79 20.42 24.09
CA PHE A 763 15.41 19.28 24.93
C PHE A 763 16.62 18.41 25.22
N HIS A 764 17.00 18.33 26.48
CA HIS A 764 18.16 17.55 26.95
C HIS A 764 17.79 16.25 27.67
N GLY A 765 16.51 15.90 27.72
CA GLY A 765 16.00 14.66 28.32
C GLY A 765 16.05 13.45 27.39
N VAL A 766 15.28 12.41 27.75
CA VAL A 766 15.12 11.19 26.93
C VAL A 766 13.77 11.18 26.21
N LEU A 767 13.79 11.06 24.89
CA LEU A 767 12.60 10.91 24.05
C LEU A 767 12.19 9.44 23.97
N VAL A 768 10.99 9.13 24.45
CA VAL A 768 10.37 7.80 24.38
C VAL A 768 9.39 7.78 23.19
N SER A 769 9.67 6.95 22.19
CA SER A 769 8.86 6.91 20.96
C SER A 769 8.73 5.49 20.40
N ASP A 770 7.90 5.32 19.38
CA ASP A 770 7.94 4.14 18.53
C ASP A 770 9.12 4.21 17.52
N PHE A 771 9.12 3.28 16.56
CA PHE A 771 10.14 3.19 15.50
C PHE A 771 9.82 4.09 14.29
N TYR A 772 9.08 5.19 14.47
CA TYR A 772 8.80 6.11 13.38
C TYR A 772 10.03 6.99 13.07
N ALA A 773 10.48 6.93 11.82
CA ALA A 773 11.75 7.50 11.36
C ALA A 773 11.98 9.00 11.68
N PRO A 774 10.99 9.91 11.65
CA PRO A 774 11.23 11.31 11.98
C PRO A 774 11.70 11.56 13.41
N TYR A 775 11.43 10.65 14.36
CA TYR A 775 11.99 10.77 15.69
C TYR A 775 13.50 10.49 15.71
N ASP A 776 14.02 9.68 14.78
CA ASP A 776 15.42 9.26 14.80
C ASP A 776 16.40 10.40 14.57
N ALA A 777 15.95 11.44 13.88
CA ALA A 777 16.75 12.62 13.56
C ALA A 777 16.80 13.66 14.71
N VAL A 778 15.99 13.50 15.76
CA VAL A 778 16.00 14.42 16.91
C VAL A 778 17.26 14.18 17.76
N ALA A 779 18.07 15.23 17.91
CA ALA A 779 19.35 15.19 18.61
C ALA A 779 19.19 15.16 20.15
N CYS A 780 18.68 14.04 20.67
CA CYS A 780 18.56 13.78 22.10
C CYS A 780 18.77 12.28 22.40
N ALA A 781 18.90 11.91 23.67
CA ALA A 781 18.87 10.50 24.06
C ALA A 781 17.48 9.92 23.74
N GLN A 782 17.42 8.68 23.24
CA GLN A 782 16.16 8.08 22.79
C GLN A 782 15.94 6.72 23.42
N GLN A 783 14.69 6.44 23.76
CA GLN A 783 14.22 5.13 24.17
C GLN A 783 13.12 4.66 23.21
N LYS A 784 13.40 3.62 22.44
CA LYS A 784 12.40 2.99 21.56
C LYS A 784 11.49 2.09 22.38
N CYS A 785 10.20 2.12 22.05
CA CYS A 785 9.18 1.33 22.74
C CYS A 785 9.38 -0.17 22.51
N LEU A 786 9.78 -0.92 23.55
CA LEU A 786 9.98 -2.37 23.40
C LEU A 786 8.67 -3.14 23.25
N ILE A 787 7.54 -2.60 23.74
CA ILE A 787 6.22 -3.24 23.54
C ILE A 787 5.88 -3.35 22.06
N HIS A 788 6.19 -2.34 21.24
CA HIS A 788 6.01 -2.43 19.79
C HIS A 788 6.89 -3.53 19.19
N LEU A 789 8.16 -3.61 19.61
CA LEU A 789 9.08 -4.65 19.15
C LEU A 789 8.61 -6.07 19.51
N ILE A 790 8.11 -6.29 20.73
CA ILE A 790 7.60 -7.60 21.17
C ILE A 790 6.31 -7.98 20.43
N ARG A 791 5.43 -7.01 20.18
CA ARG A 791 4.22 -7.22 19.36
C ARG A 791 4.59 -7.62 17.93
N ASP A 792 5.61 -6.98 17.35
CA ASP A 792 6.14 -7.32 16.02
C ASP A 792 6.69 -8.76 16.02
N PHE A 793 7.55 -9.12 16.99
CA PHE A 793 8.07 -10.50 17.13
C PHE A 793 6.94 -11.53 17.20
N ASN A 794 5.94 -11.32 18.06
CA ASN A 794 4.83 -12.25 18.22
C ASN A 794 4.03 -12.43 16.93
N HIS A 795 3.77 -11.33 16.21
CA HIS A 795 3.04 -11.37 14.94
C HIS A 795 3.80 -12.15 13.86
N ASP A 796 5.11 -11.95 13.75
CA ASP A 796 5.93 -12.64 12.75
C ASP A 796 6.19 -14.10 13.11
N ILE A 797 6.24 -14.46 14.40
CA ILE A 797 6.26 -15.86 14.84
C ILE A 797 4.95 -16.56 14.43
N GLN A 798 3.79 -15.92 14.62
CA GLN A 798 2.51 -16.48 14.20
C GLN A 798 2.43 -16.69 12.68
N ARG A 799 3.05 -15.80 11.89
CA ARG A 799 3.13 -15.91 10.43
C ARG A 799 4.14 -16.95 9.94
N ASN A 800 5.14 -17.26 10.76
CA ASN A 800 6.23 -18.19 10.44
C ASN A 800 6.39 -19.23 11.56
N PRO A 801 5.39 -20.10 11.78
CA PRO A 801 5.34 -20.96 12.97
C PRO A 801 6.40 -22.07 13.00
N TRP A 802 7.14 -22.29 11.91
CA TRP A 802 8.24 -23.27 11.83
C TRP A 802 9.63 -22.61 11.75
N ASP A 803 9.71 -21.29 11.89
CA ASP A 803 10.98 -20.57 11.92
C ASP A 803 11.61 -20.67 13.32
N GLU A 804 12.39 -21.73 13.53
CA GLU A 804 13.06 -21.98 14.81
C GLU A 804 14.15 -20.95 15.12
N GLU A 805 14.74 -20.30 14.12
CA GLU A 805 15.71 -19.22 14.32
C GLU A 805 15.02 -17.97 14.89
N LEU A 806 13.87 -17.59 14.32
CA LEU A 806 13.06 -16.46 14.81
C LEU A 806 12.56 -16.70 16.23
N LYS A 807 12.04 -17.90 16.50
CA LYS A 807 11.59 -18.29 17.85
C LYS A 807 12.73 -18.23 18.86
N ALA A 808 13.91 -18.73 18.50
CA ALA A 808 15.08 -18.69 19.37
C ALA A 808 15.50 -17.25 19.67
N LEU A 809 15.63 -16.38 18.65
CA LEU A 809 15.99 -14.98 18.84
C LEU A 809 14.96 -14.24 19.72
N ALA A 810 13.66 -14.45 19.48
CA ALA A 810 12.61 -13.85 20.28
C ALA A 810 12.61 -14.36 21.73
N ALA A 811 12.89 -15.65 21.94
CA ALA A 811 13.01 -16.23 23.28
C ALA A 811 14.23 -15.67 24.02
N ASP A 812 15.37 -15.50 23.35
CA ASP A 812 16.59 -14.89 23.91
C ASP A 812 16.31 -13.45 24.37
N PHE A 813 15.72 -12.63 23.49
CA PHE A 813 15.30 -11.27 23.81
C PHE A 813 14.28 -11.22 24.97
N GLY A 814 13.30 -12.13 24.95
CA GLY A 814 12.28 -12.23 26.00
C GLY A 814 12.84 -12.58 27.38
N ARG A 815 13.84 -13.47 27.46
CA ARG A 815 14.50 -13.82 28.74
C ARG A 815 15.30 -12.65 29.30
N LEU A 816 16.04 -11.93 28.46
CA LEU A 816 16.74 -10.72 28.85
C LEU A 816 15.76 -9.68 29.42
N LEU A 817 14.73 -9.33 28.66
CA LEU A 817 13.77 -8.32 29.07
C LEU A 817 13.01 -8.72 30.35
N ARG A 818 12.61 -9.99 30.50
CA ARG A 818 11.96 -10.48 31.71
C ARG A 818 12.81 -10.24 32.96
N THR A 819 14.11 -10.51 32.87
CA THR A 819 15.06 -10.33 33.98
C THR A 819 15.16 -8.87 34.40
N ILE A 820 15.15 -7.96 33.43
CA ILE A 820 15.14 -6.52 33.65
C ILE A 820 13.81 -6.07 34.28
N VAL A 821 12.67 -6.50 33.73
CA VAL A 821 11.32 -6.13 34.22
C VAL A 821 11.12 -6.57 35.67
N VAL A 822 11.59 -7.75 36.08
CA VAL A 822 11.55 -8.18 37.49
C VAL A 822 12.30 -7.21 38.42
N THR A 823 13.38 -6.58 37.94
CA THR A 823 14.09 -5.56 38.72
C THR A 823 13.30 -4.24 38.75
N ILE A 824 12.67 -3.85 37.63
CA ILE A 824 11.78 -2.69 37.56
C ILE A 824 10.61 -2.85 38.54
N ASP A 825 9.97 -4.02 38.58
CA ASP A 825 8.81 -4.27 39.44
C ASP A 825 9.17 -4.16 40.94
N ARG A 826 10.42 -4.47 41.32
CA ARG A 826 10.88 -4.41 42.71
C ARG A 826 11.43 -3.05 43.13
N TYR A 827 12.14 -2.35 42.25
CA TYR A 827 12.92 -1.15 42.59
C TYR A 827 12.54 0.10 41.79
N GLY A 828 11.57 -0.01 40.89
CA GLY A 828 11.19 1.05 39.96
C GLY A 828 12.26 1.32 38.89
N LEU A 829 12.13 2.47 38.22
CA LEU A 829 13.01 2.93 37.15
C LEU A 829 14.24 3.63 37.71
N SER A 830 15.04 2.91 38.51
CA SER A 830 16.27 3.42 39.15
C SER A 830 17.52 2.92 38.40
N GLN A 831 18.33 3.84 37.91
CA GLN A 831 19.61 3.58 37.25
C GLN A 831 20.53 2.74 38.13
N GLN A 832 20.57 3.00 39.44
CA GLN A 832 21.42 2.26 40.39
C GLN A 832 21.13 0.75 40.36
N HIS A 833 19.85 0.37 40.31
CA HIS A 833 19.43 -1.04 40.33
C HIS A 833 19.39 -1.66 38.93
N LEU A 834 19.07 -0.86 37.90
CA LEU A 834 18.95 -1.31 36.52
C LEU A 834 20.30 -1.40 35.80
N GLY A 835 21.28 -0.60 36.22
CA GLY A 835 22.62 -0.56 35.61
C GLY A 835 23.35 -1.90 35.63
N LYS A 836 23.02 -2.80 36.57
CA LYS A 836 23.58 -4.17 36.62
C LYS A 836 23.29 -5.00 35.37
N HIS A 837 22.16 -4.75 34.68
CA HIS A 837 21.75 -5.49 33.48
C HIS A 837 22.47 -5.02 32.20
N ARG A 838 23.33 -4.00 32.29
CA ARG A 838 24.08 -3.50 31.12
C ARG A 838 24.96 -4.58 30.52
N GLN A 839 25.65 -5.35 31.37
CA GLN A 839 26.50 -6.45 30.91
C GLN A 839 25.68 -7.54 30.21
N ASP A 840 24.47 -7.84 30.69
CA ASP A 840 23.56 -8.81 30.07
C ASP A 840 23.07 -8.33 28.69
N VAL A 841 22.76 -7.03 28.57
CA VAL A 841 22.38 -6.41 27.29
C VAL A 841 23.56 -6.42 26.31
N ASP A 842 24.75 -6.05 26.76
CA ASP A 842 25.95 -6.07 25.92
C ASP A 842 26.24 -7.50 25.44
N ALA A 843 26.17 -8.49 26.33
CA ALA A 843 26.33 -9.91 25.98
C ALA A 843 25.29 -10.39 24.97
N PHE A 844 24.03 -9.97 25.10
CA PHE A 844 22.98 -10.27 24.12
C PHE A 844 23.30 -9.71 22.73
N PHE A 845 23.70 -8.44 22.62
CA PHE A 845 24.03 -7.84 21.32
C PHE A 845 25.29 -8.46 20.70
N HIS A 846 26.30 -8.82 21.49
CA HIS A 846 27.46 -9.56 21.01
C HIS A 846 27.06 -10.93 20.43
N ALA A 847 26.17 -11.67 21.12
CA ALA A 847 25.66 -12.95 20.64
C ALA A 847 24.82 -12.79 19.35
N VAL A 848 23.98 -11.75 19.27
CA VAL A 848 23.16 -11.46 18.08
C VAL A 848 24.04 -11.06 16.89
N SER A 849 25.09 -10.27 17.09
CA SER A 849 26.01 -9.85 16.02
C SER A 849 26.88 -11.01 15.51
N GLY A 850 27.32 -11.92 16.37
CA GLY A 850 28.16 -13.05 16.01
C GLY A 850 27.41 -14.24 15.36
N ARG A 851 26.07 -14.26 15.41
CA ARG A 851 25.25 -15.36 14.90
C ARG A 851 24.82 -15.09 13.45
N LEU A 852 24.97 -16.10 12.60
CA LEU A 852 24.56 -16.05 11.20
C LEU A 852 23.18 -16.68 11.05
N TYR A 853 22.16 -15.86 10.79
CA TYR A 853 20.79 -16.29 10.57
C TYR A 853 20.57 -16.62 9.08
N ARG A 854 19.72 -17.61 8.81
CA ARG A 854 19.37 -18.07 7.46
C ARG A 854 17.97 -17.66 7.04
N SER A 855 17.09 -17.40 8.01
CA SER A 855 15.77 -16.85 7.75
C SER A 855 15.85 -15.36 7.41
N GLU A 856 15.25 -14.97 6.28
CA GLU A 856 15.13 -13.57 5.84
C GLU A 856 14.43 -12.70 6.90
N VAL A 857 13.44 -13.26 7.61
CA VAL A 857 12.72 -12.55 8.67
C VAL A 857 13.65 -12.31 9.87
N THR A 858 14.38 -13.34 10.30
CA THR A 858 15.30 -13.26 11.43
C THR A 858 16.50 -12.35 11.13
N GLU A 859 17.01 -12.37 9.91
CA GLU A 859 18.04 -11.42 9.44
C GLU A 859 17.54 -9.97 9.51
N GLY A 860 16.29 -9.71 9.14
CA GLY A 860 15.66 -8.40 9.29
C GLY A 860 15.59 -7.94 10.76
N TYR A 861 15.26 -8.84 11.70
CA TYR A 861 15.29 -8.54 13.13
C TYR A 861 16.71 -8.30 13.65
N GLN A 862 17.71 -9.08 13.19
CA GLN A 862 19.11 -8.85 13.52
C GLN A 862 19.54 -7.43 13.11
N GLN A 863 19.29 -7.03 11.86
CA GLN A 863 19.62 -5.69 11.37
C GLN A 863 18.91 -4.60 12.17
N ARG A 864 17.62 -4.76 12.47
CA ARG A 864 16.84 -3.80 13.26
C ARG A 864 17.37 -3.67 14.68
N LEU A 865 17.65 -4.77 15.37
CA LEU A 865 18.20 -4.77 16.73
C LEU A 865 19.54 -4.04 16.76
N LEU A 866 20.46 -4.34 15.84
CA LEU A 866 21.77 -3.70 15.76
C LEU A 866 21.67 -2.20 15.42
N THR A 867 20.76 -1.82 14.52
CA THR A 867 20.54 -0.41 14.15
C THR A 867 20.08 0.43 15.34
N TYR A 868 19.27 -0.14 16.23
CA TYR A 868 18.70 0.57 17.39
C TYR A 868 19.35 0.18 18.73
N GLN A 869 20.51 -0.49 18.74
CA GLN A 869 21.12 -1.04 19.95
C GLN A 869 21.26 0.00 21.08
N ASP A 870 21.69 1.22 20.74
CA ASP A 870 21.93 2.31 21.68
C ASP A 870 20.64 3.04 22.11
N LYS A 871 19.49 2.66 21.54
CA LYS A 871 18.18 3.29 21.78
C LYS A 871 17.15 2.34 22.39
N LEU A 872 17.45 1.04 22.53
CA LEU A 872 16.51 0.03 23.05
C LEU A 872 16.54 -0.11 24.57
N PHE A 873 17.69 0.17 25.20
CA PHE A 873 17.90 -0.02 26.64
C PHE A 873 18.44 1.24 27.33
N THR A 874 18.14 2.42 26.78
CA THR A 874 18.52 3.72 27.34
C THR A 874 18.02 3.89 28.77
N PHE A 875 16.86 3.33 29.10
CA PHE A 875 16.31 3.33 30.46
C PHE A 875 17.19 2.66 31.53
N LEU A 876 18.23 1.91 31.15
CA LEU A 876 19.22 1.38 32.11
C LEU A 876 20.26 2.43 32.54
N ARG A 877 20.35 3.55 31.83
CA ARG A 877 21.36 4.61 32.02
C ARG A 877 20.79 5.89 32.63
N TYR A 878 19.46 6.02 32.73
CA TYR A 878 18.79 7.23 33.20
C TYR A 878 17.67 6.85 34.18
N ASP A 879 17.54 7.63 35.26
CA ASP A 879 16.43 7.49 36.21
C ASP A 879 15.10 7.92 35.60
N GLY A 880 14.02 7.22 35.98
CA GLY A 880 12.65 7.60 35.64
C GLY A 880 12.24 7.39 34.19
N ILE A 881 13.10 6.81 33.34
CA ILE A 881 12.80 6.58 31.92
C ILE A 881 12.09 5.24 31.74
N PRO A 882 10.88 5.20 31.16
CA PRO A 882 10.17 3.96 30.92
C PRO A 882 10.66 3.26 29.64
N TRP A 883 10.65 1.93 29.65
CA TRP A 883 11.02 1.07 28.52
C TRP A 883 9.94 0.96 27.42
N ASN A 884 8.77 1.58 27.64
CA ASN A 884 7.62 1.54 26.74
C ASN A 884 6.99 2.93 26.58
N ASN A 885 6.24 3.12 25.49
CA ASN A 885 5.57 4.37 25.16
C ASN A 885 4.07 4.35 25.52
N ASN A 886 3.68 3.59 26.55
CA ASN A 886 2.26 3.40 26.87
C ASN A 886 1.56 4.70 27.30
N ASN A 887 2.29 5.67 27.87
CA ASN A 887 1.73 6.97 28.25
C ASN A 887 1.21 7.74 27.03
N ALA A 888 2.01 7.85 25.97
CA ALA A 888 1.55 8.47 24.73
C ALA A 888 0.41 7.66 24.09
N GLU A 889 0.51 6.32 24.05
CA GLU A 889 -0.59 5.47 23.54
C GLU A 889 -1.91 5.71 24.30
N HIS A 890 -1.83 5.84 25.63
CA HIS A 890 -2.98 6.12 26.49
C HIS A 890 -3.55 7.54 26.29
N ALA A 891 -2.68 8.54 26.13
CA ALA A 891 -3.11 9.89 25.80
C ALA A 891 -3.75 9.96 24.40
N VAL A 892 -3.19 9.29 23.39
CA VAL A 892 -3.77 9.16 22.04
C VAL A 892 -5.18 8.58 22.09
N LYS A 893 -5.45 7.60 22.97
CA LYS A 893 -6.80 7.02 23.14
C LYS A 893 -7.85 8.08 23.52
N GLN A 894 -7.50 9.10 24.31
CA GLN A 894 -8.42 10.18 24.68
C GLN A 894 -8.92 10.93 23.45
N PHE A 895 -8.04 11.20 22.48
CA PHE A 895 -8.43 11.80 21.21
C PHE A 895 -9.10 10.79 20.27
N ALA A 896 -8.64 9.53 20.24
CA ALA A 896 -9.20 8.49 19.39
C ALA A 896 -10.71 8.28 19.62
N TYR A 897 -11.14 8.32 20.88
CA TYR A 897 -12.57 8.21 21.20
C TYR A 897 -13.41 9.39 20.69
N TYR A 898 -12.87 10.60 20.72
CA TYR A 898 -13.57 11.75 20.14
C TYR A 898 -13.59 11.68 18.61
N ARG A 899 -12.48 11.23 18.02
CA ARG A 899 -12.37 11.00 16.57
C ARG A 899 -13.42 10.01 16.07
N GLU A 900 -13.73 8.94 16.80
CA GLU A 900 -14.78 7.98 16.40
C GLU A 900 -16.13 8.64 16.11
N ILE A 901 -16.46 9.72 16.82
CA ILE A 901 -17.76 10.40 16.72
C ILE A 901 -17.69 11.60 15.75
N ALA A 902 -16.54 12.26 15.66
CA ALA A 902 -16.42 13.57 15.02
C ALA A 902 -15.58 13.60 13.72
N ASP A 903 -14.95 12.49 13.32
CA ASP A 903 -14.10 12.43 12.11
C ASP A 903 -14.85 12.94 10.87
N GLY A 904 -14.22 13.81 10.09
CA GLY A 904 -14.80 14.42 8.89
C GLY A 904 -15.68 15.65 9.14
N TYR A 905 -16.01 15.98 10.39
CA TYR A 905 -16.94 17.08 10.71
C TYR A 905 -16.30 18.35 11.26
N PHE A 906 -15.05 18.33 11.72
CA PHE A 906 -14.38 19.51 12.27
C PHE A 906 -13.62 20.31 11.20
N SER A 907 -13.66 21.65 11.33
CA SER A 907 -12.70 22.53 10.64
C SER A 907 -11.35 22.46 11.36
N GLU A 908 -10.27 22.86 10.69
CA GLU A 908 -8.94 22.93 11.29
C GLU A 908 -8.92 23.75 12.59
N THR A 909 -9.44 24.98 12.53
CA THR A 909 -9.56 25.86 13.70
C THR A 909 -10.41 25.24 14.81
N GLY A 910 -11.51 24.57 14.45
CA GLY A 910 -12.38 23.93 15.41
C GLY A 910 -11.73 22.72 16.08
N LEU A 911 -10.83 22.01 15.39
CA LEU A 911 -10.04 20.93 15.95
C LEU A 911 -8.96 21.49 16.88
N GLN A 912 -8.20 22.50 16.47
CA GLN A 912 -7.18 23.13 17.32
C GLN A 912 -7.76 23.64 18.65
N ASP A 913 -8.93 24.30 18.61
CA ASP A 913 -9.61 24.75 19.83
C ASP A 913 -9.99 23.58 20.75
N TYR A 914 -10.39 22.44 20.17
CA TYR A 914 -10.69 21.23 20.93
C TYR A 914 -9.42 20.63 21.56
N LEU A 915 -8.31 20.58 20.83
CA LEU A 915 -7.04 20.03 21.31
C LEU A 915 -6.44 20.83 22.48
N VAL A 916 -6.61 22.16 22.49
CA VAL A 916 -6.22 22.99 23.65
C VAL A 916 -6.96 22.53 24.90
N LEU A 917 -8.29 22.46 24.84
CA LEU A 917 -9.13 22.04 25.97
C LEU A 917 -8.92 20.57 26.35
N LEU A 918 -8.64 19.70 25.39
CA LEU A 918 -8.30 18.30 25.65
C LEU A 918 -6.98 18.18 26.40
N SER A 919 -5.96 18.96 26.02
CA SER A 919 -4.65 18.99 26.69
C SER A 919 -4.79 19.34 28.18
N LEU A 920 -5.58 20.37 28.46
CA LEU A 920 -5.91 20.79 29.84
C LEU A 920 -6.66 19.69 30.60
N ASN A 921 -7.68 19.08 30.00
CA ASN A 921 -8.47 18.02 30.63
C ASN A 921 -7.62 16.78 30.97
N VAL A 922 -6.80 16.31 30.02
CA VAL A 922 -5.97 15.11 30.25
C VAL A 922 -4.87 15.40 31.27
N THR A 923 -4.27 16.59 31.23
CA THR A 923 -3.30 17.02 32.26
C THR A 923 -3.96 17.11 33.65
N CYS A 924 -5.16 17.70 33.76
CA CYS A 924 -5.91 17.70 35.03
C CYS A 924 -6.15 16.27 35.53
N LYS A 925 -6.48 15.33 34.64
CA LYS A 925 -6.67 13.93 35.00
C LYS A 925 -5.38 13.26 35.51
N TYR A 926 -4.23 13.59 34.92
CA TYR A 926 -2.93 13.03 35.35
C TYR A 926 -2.50 13.57 36.71
N LYS A 927 -2.79 14.84 37.00
CA LYS A 927 -2.52 15.49 38.29
C LYS A 927 -3.63 15.28 39.34
N ASP A 928 -4.61 14.42 39.07
CA ASP A 928 -5.78 14.14 39.93
C ASP A 928 -6.59 15.38 40.34
N VAL A 929 -6.77 16.31 39.40
CA VAL A 929 -7.50 17.57 39.56
C VAL A 929 -8.80 17.57 38.75
N SER A 930 -9.87 18.15 39.31
CA SER A 930 -11.13 18.31 38.57
C SER A 930 -11.04 19.39 37.49
N PHE A 931 -11.10 18.99 36.22
CA PHE A 931 -11.12 19.89 35.06
C PHE A 931 -12.23 20.96 35.14
N LEU A 932 -13.43 20.59 35.63
CA LEU A 932 -14.51 21.55 35.81
C LEU A 932 -14.18 22.60 36.89
N GLN A 933 -13.62 22.19 38.04
CA GLN A 933 -13.27 23.14 39.09
C GLN A 933 -12.14 24.07 38.65
N PHE A 934 -11.15 23.55 37.94
CA PHE A 934 -10.08 24.34 37.34
C PHE A 934 -10.65 25.43 36.41
N LEU A 935 -11.55 25.04 35.48
CA LEU A 935 -12.18 26.02 34.59
C LEU A 935 -13.01 27.07 35.35
N LEU A 936 -13.75 26.66 36.38
CA LEU A 936 -14.56 27.56 37.20
C LEU A 936 -13.74 28.55 38.02
N ALA A 937 -12.55 28.13 38.46
CA ALA A 937 -11.61 28.98 39.18
C ALA A 937 -10.99 30.07 38.29
N ARG A 938 -10.98 29.88 36.96
CA ARG A 938 -10.32 30.78 35.99
C ARG A 938 -8.80 30.87 36.14
N GLU A 939 -8.23 30.00 36.97
CA GLU A 939 -6.80 29.86 37.13
C GLU A 939 -6.18 29.47 35.77
N LYS A 940 -5.00 30.00 35.46
CA LYS A 940 -4.28 29.76 34.22
C LYS A 940 -3.14 28.75 34.38
N ASP A 941 -2.72 28.45 35.61
CA ASP A 941 -1.73 27.40 35.88
C ASP A 941 -2.35 26.24 36.68
N ILE A 942 -2.31 25.04 36.10
CA ILE A 942 -2.86 23.82 36.74
C ILE A 942 -2.10 23.50 38.04
N ASP A 943 -0.78 23.76 38.10
CA ASP A 943 0.01 23.44 39.30
C ASP A 943 -0.31 24.38 40.45
N VAL A 944 -0.54 25.67 40.16
CA VAL A 944 -1.00 26.65 41.15
C VAL A 944 -2.36 26.25 41.71
N PHE A 945 -3.26 25.76 40.85
CA PHE A 945 -4.56 25.25 41.27
C PHE A 945 -4.45 23.99 42.13
N ALA A 946 -3.57 23.04 41.74
CA ALA A 946 -3.35 21.79 42.46
C ALA A 946 -2.75 22.00 43.86
N ALA A 947 -1.88 23.02 44.02
CA ALA A 947 -1.22 23.35 45.29
C ALA A 947 -2.16 23.93 46.38
N GLY A 948 -3.47 24.04 46.13
CA GLY A 948 -4.47 24.32 47.16
C GLY A 948 -4.39 25.73 47.77
N ARG A 949 -3.71 26.68 47.14
CA ARG A 949 -3.78 28.09 47.57
C ARG A 949 -5.20 28.57 47.32
N ASP A 950 -5.85 29.09 48.36
CA ASP A 950 -7.13 29.79 48.27
C ASP A 950 -7.02 30.93 47.26
N TRP A 951 -7.36 30.65 46.00
CA TRP A 951 -7.38 31.66 44.97
C TRP A 951 -8.57 32.58 45.24
N HIS A 952 -8.28 33.73 45.84
CA HIS A 952 -9.20 34.86 46.01
C HIS A 952 -9.22 35.77 44.79
N GLY A 953 -9.01 35.23 43.59
CA GLY A 953 -9.02 36.06 42.41
C GLY A 953 -10.37 36.76 42.25
N VAL A 954 -10.28 38.06 42.00
CA VAL A 954 -11.42 38.96 41.88
C VAL A 954 -12.27 38.46 40.71
N ARG A 955 -13.41 37.83 41.03
CA ARG A 955 -14.40 37.50 39.99
C ARG A 955 -14.84 38.82 39.37
N PRO A 956 -14.69 39.00 38.05
CA PRO A 956 -15.10 40.24 37.43
C PRO A 956 -16.59 40.46 37.71
N THR A 957 -16.94 41.68 38.16
CA THR A 957 -18.31 42.06 38.50
C THR A 957 -19.25 41.91 37.30
N ILE A 958 -18.69 42.03 36.08
CA ILE A 958 -19.34 41.99 34.77
C ILE A 958 -18.51 41.16 33.80
N GLU A 959 -19.13 40.22 33.08
CA GLU A 959 -18.50 39.47 31.99
C GLU A 959 -18.45 40.31 30.71
N LEU A 960 -17.24 40.66 30.27
CA LEU A 960 -17.00 41.42 29.05
C LEU A 960 -16.27 40.56 28.01
N ILE A 961 -16.66 40.73 26.74
CA ILE A 961 -15.96 40.18 25.58
C ILE A 961 -14.62 40.92 25.45
N PRO A 962 -13.47 40.24 25.26
CA PRO A 962 -12.18 40.90 25.07
C PRO A 962 -12.16 41.81 23.86
N GLU A 963 -11.31 42.82 23.91
CA GLU A 963 -11.01 43.66 22.77
C GLU A 963 -10.47 42.82 21.60
N GLY A 964 -10.95 43.09 20.39
CA GLY A 964 -10.59 42.33 19.18
C GLY A 964 -11.32 40.99 18.99
N PHE A 965 -12.05 40.47 19.98
CA PHE A 965 -12.77 39.18 19.84
C PHE A 965 -14.15 39.35 19.17
N THR A 966 -14.36 38.70 18.02
CA THR A 966 -15.61 38.81 17.24
C THR A 966 -16.54 37.60 17.46
N LEU A 967 -17.80 37.87 17.85
CA LEU A 967 -18.85 36.86 17.98
C LEU A 967 -19.55 36.65 16.63
N ALA A 968 -19.75 35.40 16.21
CA ALA A 968 -20.34 35.04 14.91
C ALA A 968 -21.78 35.58 14.69
N ARG A 969 -22.50 35.90 15.77
CA ARG A 969 -23.88 36.43 15.73
C ARG A 969 -23.98 37.95 15.87
N ARG A 970 -22.88 38.66 16.17
CA ARG A 970 -22.93 40.12 16.25
C ARG A 970 -22.67 40.70 14.86
N LYS A 971 -23.76 41.06 14.15
CA LYS A 971 -23.68 42.22 13.25
C LYS A 971 -23.13 43.35 14.12
N ARG A 972 -21.93 43.87 13.82
CA ARG A 972 -21.48 45.15 14.41
C ARG A 972 -22.66 46.11 14.29
N ALA A 973 -23.03 46.77 15.38
CA ALA A 973 -23.95 47.90 15.24
C ALA A 973 -23.27 48.84 14.23
N ARG A 974 -23.93 49.09 13.10
CA ARG A 974 -23.46 50.03 12.06
C ARG A 974 -23.16 51.42 12.64
N ASP A 975 -23.63 51.68 13.86
CA ASP A 975 -23.54 52.94 14.57
C ASP A 975 -22.17 53.23 15.21
N TRP A 976 -21.24 52.26 15.30
CA TRP A 976 -19.91 52.58 15.84
C TRP A 976 -18.98 53.18 14.76
N ASP A 977 -18.97 52.64 13.54
CA ASP A 977 -18.08 53.14 12.50
C ASP A 977 -18.57 54.48 11.89
N GLN A 978 -19.87 54.79 11.94
CA GLN A 978 -20.41 56.07 11.44
C GLN A 978 -20.09 57.28 12.32
N VAL A 979 -19.83 57.10 13.62
CA VAL A 979 -19.50 58.23 14.53
C VAL A 979 -18.03 58.67 14.38
N GLN A 980 -17.17 57.84 13.77
CA GLN A 980 -15.77 58.21 13.50
C GLN A 980 -15.55 58.89 12.13
N GLN A 981 -16.53 58.91 11.23
CA GLN A 981 -16.35 59.39 9.84
C GLN A 981 -17.36 60.45 9.37
N GLN A 982 -17.68 61.44 10.20
CA GLN A 982 -18.28 62.68 9.69
C GLN A 982 -17.47 63.89 10.15
N PRO A 983 -16.67 64.51 9.26
CA PRO A 983 -16.29 65.90 9.42
C PRO A 983 -17.55 66.75 9.34
N TYR A 984 -17.66 67.66 10.28
CA TYR A 984 -18.65 68.72 10.37
C TYR A 984 -18.71 69.49 9.04
N LYS A 985 -19.74 69.29 8.21
CA LYS A 985 -20.09 70.30 7.20
C LYS A 985 -20.74 71.46 7.94
N GLN A 986 -19.97 72.53 8.15
CA GLN A 986 -20.51 73.85 8.40
C GLN A 986 -21.51 74.18 7.30
N LYS A 987 -22.78 74.38 7.65
CA LYS A 987 -23.67 75.28 6.94
C LYS A 987 -23.50 76.65 7.58
N GLN A 988 -22.69 77.48 6.93
CA GLN A 988 -22.85 78.93 6.94
C GLN A 988 -23.32 79.32 5.54
N GLU A 989 -24.22 80.29 5.52
CA GLU A 989 -25.08 80.79 4.43
C GLU A 989 -26.36 79.98 4.15
#